data_AF-A0A662ISS3-F1
#
_entry.id   AF-A0A662ISS3-F1
#
_cell.length_a   1.000
_cell.length_b   1.000
_cell.length_c   1.000
_cell.angle_alpha   90.00
_cell.angle_beta   90.00
_cell.angle_gamma   90.00
#
_symmetry.space_group_name_H-M   'P 1'
#
loop_
_entity.id
_entity.type
_entity.pdbx_description
1 polymer ?
#
loop_
_entity_poly.entity_id
_entity_poly.type
_entity_poly.pdbx_seq_one_letter_code
_entity_poly.pdbx_strand_id
1 'polypeptide(L)'
;MKDVDIHLKDEWLEALNSIEEIEIRSTDEGKSEERVAHIVFRMRNPEHDDLACKIAEVLDSDPDLYAMCGPGREGRIRVVVAGKVQYGKPGWEEWWQSVSEKIRDAVNQVLKKASLELALRRAYLITVPVEKYNPREIRTKVLQDDWRIVCGWYANKKRGLKLKKSYEEILGYAVKIVRELAKRGIKFHPDSMKPYARELFEKVRKQLEKEGVTVPIEVKASLERESIEEIGRKAREPSPFAPIHHYGEVLGEEIQIEDVLKHYEKPMLLQKDYVCLVGGLANWGSTKGDIDLRIAEEDPKRLHIVKFRLGRALPPELAHRAQFHDKTFETFTSYVPLYDLALIPATERRLVRMQGTTRIKALRDEQARREALASFKEDKVEPLRFVIPLKGYRAYYRFAELVPEVVETWFKPEQFKQGVAVQKKYDGVHCLFMKKGDKIIFRTEDGEDVTDRIPTIVEWAKKHLPYAVTLDCEVELWLEGRHRPREEIAGYLHAKGKPDDHGVVLNVFDCIYFYDESIEHHELPGTVGDLHKKPYEVRLRYLKLIDWPQSTDEVPKTPGFNLTPTFIARTPQELIKYVKQLSKEVASEGAVVKSLDMIYELDGLTENMLKFKKMAELHAIVVDIQETKTKGVYTLFVGVRIPPNWKVPEKEVREVDGKKYMYIGKTFNVKGYKKPGTIVSISFHTLNHYVNRKTGEEWIRIYEPKFLGVREKQTVPDDAEEAIAIAKKLELYEKKVRLALFPMDDKLHPAVMQNHYRGKSVHMDFRIKVNNYLVGMTIAHEKPGRIKEDVKTLAQAKEIERHWEEYFKMTNKPQTYFVGRRKLWITWKKPEPVAWLNVEGVVEPGQVGATKREYGVFSIVDKPKVMFGAQKAAFREFFIYGKKFNGRWVARLLPNPWREEIPRAEFVWLFWKPENQTPYVLSQRAVQKKWIPPKGVSCLPPEIREKIPEEFKYWLKENKSERLALRDELVKQIRQGKIKLENISVVELADEPPKIERPIKAKGVLQHHWWEAEVKPVRVGPSEEHWDLRIDWNPNKPLMHFILTDDPTTTDVVAATFKWCPEREWMKKGEKIEYLPPGTPGNPTRATPAYIEIIDKFDVTIYESSDVFVKMDFHGKKLKGHWVAIRTDPRINIWELRREEAAPQVKKK
;
A
#
# COMPACT_ATOMS: atom_id res chain seq x y z
N MET A 1 0.11 26.41 -2.08
CA MET A 1 -0.76 27.11 -1.12
C MET A 1 -1.59 26.06 -0.40
N LYS A 2 -1.81 26.17 0.91
CA LYS A 2 -2.85 25.37 1.57
C LYS A 2 -4.18 25.87 1.01
N ASP A 3 -5.00 24.95 0.51
CA ASP A 3 -6.39 25.27 0.16
C ASP A 3 -7.07 25.80 1.42
N VAL A 4 -7.39 27.09 1.43
CA VAL A 4 -8.24 27.69 2.47
C VAL A 4 -9.68 27.54 1.99
N ASP A 5 -10.57 27.12 2.88
CA ASP A 5 -12.01 27.10 2.63
C ASP A 5 -12.53 28.51 2.89
N ILE A 6 -12.58 29.33 1.84
CA ILE A 6 -12.77 30.78 1.96
C ILE A 6 -14.24 31.18 2.19
N HIS A 7 -15.17 30.25 2.00
CA HIS A 7 -16.60 30.50 2.06
C HIS A 7 -17.30 29.88 3.27
N LEU A 8 -16.60 29.06 4.05
CA LEU A 8 -17.11 28.51 5.30
C LEU A 8 -17.36 29.64 6.31
N LYS A 9 -18.60 29.76 6.82
CA LYS A 9 -18.94 30.72 7.87
C LYS A 9 -18.37 30.24 9.22
N ASP A 10 -17.83 31.16 10.00
CA ASP A 10 -17.25 30.86 11.32
C ASP A 10 -18.25 30.16 12.25
N GLU A 11 -19.54 30.54 12.18
CA GLU A 11 -20.63 29.96 12.98
C GLU A 11 -20.77 28.42 12.82
N TRP A 12 -20.52 27.87 11.62
CA TRP A 12 -20.61 26.43 11.38
C TRP A 12 -19.42 25.66 11.97
N LEU A 13 -18.22 26.27 11.90
CA LEU A 13 -17.03 25.72 12.52
C LEU A 13 -17.13 25.80 14.05
N GLU A 14 -17.71 26.88 14.59
CA GLU A 14 -18.01 27.01 16.02
C GLU A 14 -19.00 25.95 16.49
N ALA A 15 -20.09 25.72 15.74
CA ALA A 15 -21.08 24.68 16.06
C ALA A 15 -20.51 23.26 16.03
N LEU A 16 -19.58 22.96 15.11
CA LEU A 16 -18.86 21.69 15.07
C LEU A 16 -17.85 21.54 16.21
N ASN A 17 -17.14 22.61 16.55
CA ASN A 17 -16.20 22.61 17.68
C ASN A 17 -16.92 22.56 19.04
N SER A 18 -18.21 22.89 19.09
CA SER A 18 -19.06 22.82 20.28
C SER A 18 -19.42 21.41 20.73
N ILE A 19 -19.14 20.40 19.92
CA ILE A 19 -19.38 18.99 20.26
C ILE A 19 -18.17 18.51 21.10
N GLU A 20 -18.37 18.42 22.42
CA GLU A 20 -17.30 18.18 23.41
C GLU A 20 -16.50 16.89 23.13
N GLU A 21 -17.18 15.85 22.67
CA GLU A 21 -16.63 14.50 22.54
C GLU A 21 -15.79 14.29 21.29
N ILE A 22 -15.78 15.24 20.33
CA ILE A 22 -15.03 15.12 19.08
C ILE A 22 -13.97 16.21 18.92
N GLU A 23 -13.01 15.96 18.03
CA GLU A 23 -11.96 16.88 17.61
C GLU A 23 -11.93 16.94 16.08
N ILE A 24 -12.30 18.10 15.50
CA ILE A 24 -12.24 18.32 14.05
C ILE A 24 -10.77 18.34 13.58
N ARG A 25 -10.50 17.68 12.45
CA ARG A 25 -9.16 17.47 11.87
C ARG A 25 -8.97 18.16 10.54
N SER A 26 -10.02 18.21 9.72
CA SER A 26 -10.07 18.99 8.49
C SER A 26 -11.51 19.20 8.08
N THR A 27 -11.74 20.26 7.32
CA THR A 27 -12.96 20.54 6.59
C THR A 27 -12.60 20.78 5.13
N ASP A 28 -13.60 20.77 4.27
CA ASP A 28 -13.51 21.22 2.90
C ASP A 28 -14.86 21.82 2.52
N GLU A 29 -14.88 23.05 2.01
CA GLU A 29 -16.12 23.73 1.64
C GLU A 29 -16.85 23.07 0.46
N GLY A 30 -16.18 22.17 -0.25
CA GLY A 30 -16.75 21.50 -1.41
C GLY A 30 -16.55 22.34 -2.67
N LYS A 31 -15.42 22.15 -3.34
CA LYS A 31 -14.95 22.96 -4.47
C LYS A 31 -15.40 22.42 -5.83
N SER A 32 -15.96 21.21 -5.89
CA SER A 32 -16.49 20.57 -7.10
C SER A 32 -17.35 19.35 -6.78
N GLU A 33 -18.05 18.77 -7.75
CA GLU A 33 -18.81 17.51 -7.58
C GLU A 33 -17.93 16.30 -7.19
N GLU A 34 -16.64 16.32 -7.54
CA GLU A 34 -15.67 15.29 -7.13
C GLU A 34 -15.04 15.59 -5.76
N ARG A 35 -15.15 16.84 -5.29
CA ARG A 35 -14.60 17.34 -4.03
C ARG A 35 -15.72 18.08 -3.30
N VAL A 36 -16.66 17.30 -2.77
CA VAL A 36 -17.85 17.79 -2.06
C VAL A 36 -17.51 18.30 -0.65
N ALA A 37 -18.46 19.02 -0.05
CA ALA A 37 -18.32 19.54 1.30
C ALA A 37 -18.16 18.36 2.28
N HIS A 38 -17.13 18.40 3.12
CA HIS A 38 -16.90 17.34 4.09
C HIS A 38 -16.20 17.81 5.36
N ILE A 39 -16.37 17.04 6.42
CA ILE A 39 -15.79 17.22 7.74
C ILE A 39 -15.07 15.93 8.11
N VAL A 40 -13.84 16.05 8.57
CA VAL A 40 -13.08 14.94 9.16
C VAL A 40 -12.91 15.23 10.63
N PHE A 41 -13.38 14.36 11.51
CA PHE A 41 -13.17 14.46 12.95
C PHE A 41 -12.67 13.15 13.55
N ARG A 42 -12.28 13.18 14.82
CA ARG A 42 -12.01 11.98 15.62
C ARG A 42 -12.57 12.15 17.02
N MET A 43 -12.61 11.08 17.81
CA MET A 43 -12.97 11.22 19.22
C MET A 43 -11.91 12.01 19.98
N ARG A 44 -12.34 12.93 20.84
CA ARG A 44 -11.45 13.74 21.68
C ARG A 44 -10.75 12.86 22.71
N ASN A 45 -11.49 11.98 23.38
CA ASN A 45 -10.96 10.98 24.30
C ASN A 45 -10.46 9.73 23.51
N PRO A 46 -9.17 9.37 23.58
CA PRO A 46 -8.64 8.16 22.96
C PRO A 46 -9.32 6.85 23.37
N GLU A 47 -9.87 6.78 24.59
CA GLU A 47 -10.60 5.59 25.05
C GLU A 47 -11.89 5.33 24.27
N HIS A 48 -12.40 6.32 23.52
CA HIS A 48 -13.63 6.20 22.72
C HIS A 48 -13.35 5.97 21.23
N ASP A 49 -12.09 5.81 20.82
CA ASP A 49 -11.73 5.60 19.40
C ASP A 49 -12.42 4.37 18.78
N ASP A 50 -12.80 3.38 19.59
CA ASP A 50 -13.55 2.19 19.15
C ASP A 50 -15.04 2.47 18.87
N LEU A 51 -15.57 3.60 19.34
CA LEU A 51 -16.94 4.07 19.08
C LEU A 51 -17.03 4.88 17.78
N ALA A 52 -15.91 5.39 17.27
CA ALA A 52 -15.86 6.26 16.08
C ALA A 52 -16.52 5.62 14.85
N CYS A 53 -16.33 4.30 14.64
CA CYS A 53 -16.97 3.60 13.52
C CYS A 53 -18.48 3.41 13.71
N LYS A 54 -18.96 3.26 14.95
CA LYS A 54 -20.39 3.21 15.22
C LYS A 54 -21.04 4.58 15.04
N ILE A 55 -20.34 5.65 15.38
CA ILE A 55 -20.79 7.03 15.12
C ILE A 55 -20.88 7.26 13.61
N ALA A 56 -19.90 6.79 12.84
CA ALA A 56 -19.95 6.83 11.38
C ALA A 56 -21.16 6.03 10.83
N GLU A 57 -21.43 4.83 11.34
CA GLU A 57 -22.62 4.03 10.93
C GLU A 57 -23.95 4.76 11.21
N VAL A 58 -24.06 5.46 12.34
CA VAL A 58 -25.27 6.25 12.66
C VAL A 58 -25.37 7.46 11.73
N LEU A 59 -24.27 8.15 11.47
CA LEU A 59 -24.27 9.30 10.56
C LEU A 59 -24.54 8.91 9.11
N ASP A 60 -24.06 7.76 8.66
CA ASP A 60 -24.29 7.23 7.31
C ASP A 60 -25.74 6.73 7.13
N SER A 61 -26.49 6.59 8.22
CA SER A 61 -27.92 6.28 8.16
C SER A 61 -28.81 7.51 7.95
N ASP A 62 -28.24 8.72 8.07
CA ASP A 62 -28.91 9.96 7.67
C ASP A 62 -28.81 10.12 6.15
N PRO A 63 -29.93 10.22 5.41
CA PRO A 63 -29.93 10.21 3.95
C PRO A 63 -29.20 11.41 3.31
N ASP A 64 -28.95 12.48 4.07
CA ASP A 64 -28.24 13.67 3.59
C ASP A 64 -26.72 13.61 3.83
N LEU A 65 -26.25 12.59 4.54
CA LEU A 65 -24.85 12.42 4.92
C LEU A 65 -24.27 11.14 4.30
N TYR A 66 -22.99 11.19 4.01
CA TYR A 66 -22.17 10.01 3.78
C TYR A 66 -21.05 9.99 4.80
N ALA A 67 -20.98 8.94 5.63
CA ALA A 67 -20.01 8.87 6.70
C ALA A 67 -19.19 7.57 6.68
N MET A 68 -17.89 7.69 6.91
CA MET A 68 -16.97 6.55 7.00
C MET A 68 -15.90 6.74 8.06
N CYS A 69 -15.43 5.64 8.64
CA CYS A 69 -14.32 5.66 9.59
C CYS A 69 -13.04 4.99 9.03
N GLY A 70 -11.87 5.43 9.48
CA GLY A 70 -10.60 4.79 9.13
C GLY A 70 -9.39 5.27 9.95
N PRO A 71 -8.28 4.50 9.97
CA PRO A 71 -7.08 4.87 10.70
C PRO A 71 -6.36 6.07 10.04
N GLY A 72 -6.13 7.13 10.82
CA GLY A 72 -5.31 8.27 10.39
C GLY A 72 -3.79 8.03 10.55
N ARG A 73 -2.96 8.97 10.08
CA ARG A 73 -1.48 8.88 10.15
C ARG A 73 -0.89 8.72 11.56
N GLU A 74 -1.64 9.09 12.59
CA GLU A 74 -1.27 8.95 14.01
C GLU A 74 -1.77 7.62 14.62
N GLY A 75 -2.32 6.71 13.82
CA GLY A 75 -2.86 5.42 14.29
C GLY A 75 -4.23 5.48 14.97
N ARG A 76 -4.79 6.69 15.17
CA ARG A 76 -6.13 6.91 15.73
C ARG A 76 -7.22 6.92 14.66
N ILE A 77 -8.39 6.40 14.99
CA ILE A 77 -9.54 6.32 14.07
C ILE A 77 -10.16 7.71 13.86
N ARG A 78 -10.43 8.06 12.61
CA ARG A 78 -11.11 9.30 12.19
C ARG A 78 -12.43 8.94 11.50
N VAL A 79 -13.41 9.83 11.62
CA VAL A 79 -14.69 9.79 10.91
C VAL A 79 -14.67 10.90 9.87
N VAL A 80 -15.01 10.57 8.64
CA VAL A 80 -15.26 11.52 7.55
C VAL A 80 -16.77 11.57 7.38
N VAL A 81 -17.35 12.76 7.33
CA VAL A 81 -18.77 13.03 7.05
C VAL A 81 -18.81 13.97 5.86
N ALA A 82 -19.48 13.58 4.79
CA ALA A 82 -19.57 14.36 3.57
C ALA A 82 -21.04 14.61 3.22
N GLY A 83 -21.33 15.80 2.71
CA GLY A 83 -22.62 16.13 2.11
C GLY A 83 -22.49 16.11 0.60
N LYS A 84 -23.54 15.72 -0.12
CA LYS A 84 -23.59 15.86 -1.60
C LYS A 84 -23.83 17.32 -2.03
N VAL A 85 -23.21 18.26 -1.32
CA VAL A 85 -23.32 19.69 -1.58
C VAL A 85 -21.95 20.26 -1.93
N GLN A 86 -21.94 21.32 -2.71
CA GLN A 86 -20.75 22.05 -3.12
C GLN A 86 -21.03 23.55 -3.05
N TYR A 87 -19.98 24.34 -2.79
CA TYR A 87 -20.12 25.78 -2.65
C TYR A 87 -20.76 26.40 -3.91
N GLY A 88 -21.76 27.26 -3.71
CA GLY A 88 -22.52 27.90 -4.79
C GLY A 88 -23.68 27.09 -5.39
N LYS A 89 -24.03 25.91 -4.84
CA LYS A 89 -25.23 25.15 -5.22
C LYS A 89 -26.35 25.21 -4.16
N PRO A 90 -27.62 25.00 -4.55
CA PRO A 90 -28.75 24.94 -3.61
C PRO A 90 -28.53 23.88 -2.52
N GLY A 91 -28.94 24.16 -1.29
CA GLY A 91 -28.78 23.26 -0.14
C GLY A 91 -27.40 23.26 0.51
N TRP A 92 -26.40 23.96 -0.06
CA TRP A 92 -25.05 24.00 0.52
C TRP A 92 -24.99 24.69 1.88
N GLU A 93 -25.64 25.86 2.02
CA GLU A 93 -25.71 26.53 3.31
C GLU A 93 -26.54 25.74 4.32
N GLU A 94 -27.65 25.15 3.90
CA GLU A 94 -28.54 24.33 4.74
C GLU A 94 -27.82 23.08 5.30
N TRP A 95 -26.95 22.47 4.50
CA TRP A 95 -26.13 21.34 4.93
C TRP A 95 -25.14 21.75 6.02
N TRP A 96 -24.40 22.84 5.81
CA TRP A 96 -23.46 23.33 6.83
C TRP A 96 -24.17 23.81 8.10
N GLN A 97 -25.40 24.33 7.99
CA GLN A 97 -26.23 24.68 9.14
C GLN A 97 -26.69 23.47 9.95
N SER A 98 -26.91 22.32 9.32
CA SER A 98 -27.50 21.13 9.98
C SER A 98 -26.49 20.07 10.41
N VAL A 99 -25.33 19.97 9.75
CA VAL A 99 -24.39 18.86 9.93
C VAL A 99 -23.82 18.76 11.36
N SER A 100 -23.63 19.88 12.06
CA SER A 100 -23.17 19.87 13.45
C SER A 100 -24.17 19.23 14.40
N GLU A 101 -25.47 19.47 14.20
CA GLU A 101 -26.52 18.89 15.04
C GLU A 101 -26.64 17.38 14.80
N LYS A 102 -26.61 16.97 13.53
CA LYS A 102 -26.59 15.54 13.14
C LYS A 102 -25.41 14.78 13.75
N ILE A 103 -24.21 15.37 13.72
CA ILE A 103 -23.01 14.79 14.36
C ILE A 103 -23.19 14.69 15.89
N ARG A 104 -23.74 15.72 16.53
CA ARG A 104 -23.99 15.74 17.98
C ARG A 104 -24.96 14.63 18.39
N ASP A 105 -26.05 14.45 17.65
CA ASP A 105 -27.06 13.43 17.95
C ASP A 105 -26.53 12.02 17.77
N ALA A 106 -25.77 11.77 16.71
CA ALA A 106 -25.15 10.46 16.47
C ALA A 106 -24.13 10.10 17.58
N VAL A 107 -23.31 11.07 17.99
CA VAL A 107 -22.36 10.90 19.11
C VAL A 107 -23.11 10.56 20.40
N ASN A 108 -24.16 11.34 20.73
CA ASN A 108 -24.99 11.13 21.91
C ASN A 108 -25.70 9.77 21.89
N GLN A 109 -26.27 9.37 20.76
CA GLN A 109 -26.96 8.10 20.59
C GLN A 109 -26.04 6.90 20.81
N VAL A 110 -24.84 6.93 20.23
CA VAL A 110 -23.87 5.83 20.37
C VAL A 110 -23.35 5.74 21.81
N LEU A 111 -23.05 6.88 22.44
CA LEU A 111 -22.62 6.92 23.83
C LEU A 111 -23.73 6.43 24.77
N LYS A 112 -25.00 6.78 24.51
CA LYS A 112 -26.16 6.31 25.27
C LYS A 112 -26.43 4.81 25.06
N LYS A 113 -26.26 4.27 23.85
CA LYS A 113 -26.44 2.83 23.57
C LYS A 113 -25.32 1.99 24.18
N ALA A 114 -24.07 2.45 24.08
CA ALA A 114 -22.93 1.80 24.71
C ALA A 114 -23.06 1.80 26.24
N SER A 115 -23.58 2.89 26.84
CA SER A 115 -23.86 2.94 28.27
C SER A 115 -25.02 2.01 28.68
N LEU A 116 -26.05 1.84 27.84
CA LEU A 116 -27.17 0.93 28.08
C LEU A 116 -26.78 -0.56 27.98
N GLU A 117 -26.00 -0.96 26.96
CA GLU A 117 -25.44 -2.32 26.85
C GLU A 117 -24.52 -2.65 28.03
N LEU A 118 -23.69 -1.68 28.44
CA LEU A 118 -22.86 -1.79 29.64
C LEU A 118 -23.71 -1.90 30.91
N ALA A 119 -24.82 -1.18 31.01
CA ALA A 119 -25.74 -1.24 32.13
C ALA A 119 -26.48 -2.59 32.21
N LEU A 120 -26.94 -3.12 31.07
CA LEU A 120 -27.55 -4.45 30.98
C LEU A 120 -26.55 -5.57 31.33
N ARG A 121 -25.30 -5.46 30.85
CA ARG A 121 -24.25 -6.43 31.20
C ARG A 121 -23.88 -6.36 32.68
N ARG A 122 -23.77 -5.16 33.24
CA ARG A 122 -23.59 -4.95 34.69
C ARG A 122 -24.75 -5.54 35.48
N ALA A 123 -25.99 -5.31 35.05
CA ALA A 123 -27.18 -5.86 35.69
C ALA A 123 -27.17 -7.40 35.68
N TYR A 124 -26.80 -8.02 34.56
CA TYR A 124 -26.62 -9.48 34.47
C TYR A 124 -25.52 -9.98 35.43
N LEU A 125 -24.34 -9.36 35.42
CA LEU A 125 -23.22 -9.77 36.27
C LEU A 125 -23.53 -9.60 37.76
N ILE A 126 -24.33 -8.58 38.12
CA ILE A 126 -24.81 -8.34 39.49
C ILE A 126 -25.82 -9.40 39.94
N THR A 127 -26.69 -9.85 39.03
CA THR A 127 -27.83 -10.72 39.36
C THR A 127 -27.50 -12.21 39.29
N VAL A 128 -26.55 -12.61 38.44
CA VAL A 128 -26.07 -14.00 38.39
C VAL A 128 -25.29 -14.33 39.68
N PRO A 129 -25.44 -15.54 40.26
CA PRO A 129 -24.55 -16.06 41.29
C PRO A 129 -23.20 -16.51 40.71
N VAL A 130 -22.12 -16.44 41.51
CA VAL A 130 -20.76 -16.80 41.06
C VAL A 130 -20.73 -18.22 40.50
N GLU A 131 -21.46 -19.15 41.11
CA GLU A 131 -21.54 -20.57 40.78
C GLU A 131 -22.10 -20.77 39.36
N LYS A 132 -23.16 -20.02 39.03
CA LYS A 132 -23.87 -20.08 37.74
C LYS A 132 -23.19 -19.29 36.63
N TYR A 133 -22.19 -18.48 36.96
CA TYR A 133 -21.41 -17.76 35.95
C TYR A 133 -20.47 -18.71 35.20
N ASN A 134 -20.73 -18.90 33.91
CA ASN A 134 -19.94 -19.74 33.01
C ASN A 134 -19.12 -18.89 32.01
N PRO A 135 -17.81 -18.66 32.24
CA PRO A 135 -16.97 -17.86 31.35
C PRO A 135 -16.71 -18.52 29.98
N ARG A 136 -16.89 -19.84 29.84
CA ARG A 136 -16.63 -20.58 28.59
C ARG A 136 -17.60 -20.20 27.46
N GLU A 137 -18.85 -19.95 27.80
CA GLU A 137 -19.92 -19.58 26.84
C GLU A 137 -19.88 -18.10 26.47
N ILE A 138 -19.07 -17.29 27.16
CA ILE A 138 -18.94 -15.86 26.96
C ILE A 138 -17.86 -15.58 25.92
N ARG A 139 -18.17 -14.76 24.90
CA ARG A 139 -17.20 -14.30 23.89
C ARG A 139 -16.04 -13.54 24.55
N THR A 140 -14.83 -13.68 24.03
CA THR A 140 -13.61 -13.13 24.64
C THR A 140 -13.67 -11.62 24.92
N LYS A 141 -14.25 -10.84 24.00
CA LYS A 141 -14.40 -9.37 24.17
C LYS A 141 -15.33 -9.01 25.34
N VAL A 142 -16.42 -9.77 25.52
CA VAL A 142 -17.37 -9.58 26.63
C VAL A 142 -16.73 -10.01 27.96
N LEU A 143 -15.91 -11.05 27.94
CA LEU A 143 -15.19 -11.56 29.11
C LEU A 143 -14.10 -10.58 29.60
N GLN A 144 -13.45 -9.87 28.68
CA GLN A 144 -12.52 -8.76 29.00
C GLN A 144 -13.26 -7.57 29.63
N ASP A 145 -14.50 -7.31 29.21
CA ASP A 145 -15.34 -6.27 29.80
C ASP A 145 -15.86 -6.66 31.20
N ASP A 146 -16.22 -7.94 31.39
CA ASP A 146 -16.55 -8.49 32.71
C ASP A 146 -15.35 -8.36 33.67
N TRP A 147 -14.13 -8.65 33.19
CA TRP A 147 -12.90 -8.43 33.95
C TRP A 147 -12.79 -6.97 34.43
N ARG A 148 -13.00 -6.01 33.53
CA ARG A 148 -13.00 -4.57 33.86
C ARG A 148 -14.09 -4.21 34.89
N ILE A 149 -15.29 -4.77 34.79
CA ILE A 149 -16.39 -4.54 35.73
C ILE A 149 -16.02 -5.04 37.14
N VAL A 150 -15.47 -6.25 37.23
CA VAL A 150 -15.06 -6.87 38.51
C VAL A 150 -13.91 -6.10 39.17
N CYS A 151 -12.93 -5.63 38.38
CA CYS A 151 -11.92 -4.70 38.88
C CYS A 151 -12.53 -3.41 39.46
N GLY A 152 -13.57 -2.88 38.81
CA GLY A 152 -14.33 -1.72 39.28
C GLY A 152 -15.05 -1.98 40.60
N TRP A 153 -15.70 -3.13 40.76
CA TRP A 153 -16.35 -3.52 42.02
C TRP A 153 -15.34 -3.62 43.16
N TYR A 154 -14.19 -4.26 42.92
CA TYR A 154 -13.13 -4.37 43.91
C TYR A 154 -12.60 -3.00 44.35
N ALA A 155 -12.31 -2.12 43.39
CA ALA A 155 -11.84 -0.76 43.65
C ALA A 155 -12.87 0.08 44.44
N ASN A 156 -14.15 0.00 44.08
CA ASN A 156 -15.20 0.73 44.78
C ASN A 156 -15.40 0.23 46.21
N LYS A 157 -15.34 -1.09 46.43
CA LYS A 157 -15.44 -1.69 47.77
C LYS A 157 -14.25 -1.27 48.65
N LYS A 158 -13.04 -1.21 48.08
CA LYS A 158 -11.83 -0.70 48.76
C LYS A 158 -11.92 0.78 49.11
N ARG A 159 -12.68 1.57 48.35
CA ARG A 159 -12.97 2.98 48.60
C ARG A 159 -14.14 3.22 49.57
N GLY A 160 -14.67 2.17 50.20
CA GLY A 160 -15.74 2.27 51.20
C GLY A 160 -17.15 2.43 50.63
N LEU A 161 -17.34 2.25 49.31
CA LEU A 161 -18.67 2.31 48.70
C LEU A 161 -19.47 1.03 48.99
N LYS A 162 -20.74 1.19 49.36
CA LYS A 162 -21.66 0.07 49.64
C LYS A 162 -22.02 -0.69 48.36
N LEU A 163 -21.40 -1.84 48.15
CA LEU A 163 -21.72 -2.79 47.06
C LEU A 163 -22.42 -4.03 47.62
N LYS A 164 -23.46 -4.52 46.94
CA LYS A 164 -24.21 -5.75 47.30
C LYS A 164 -23.32 -7.01 47.31
N LYS A 165 -22.30 -7.07 46.45
CA LYS A 165 -21.41 -8.24 46.32
C LYS A 165 -20.29 -8.25 47.37
N SER A 166 -20.02 -9.38 47.99
CA SER A 166 -18.94 -9.58 48.98
C SER A 166 -17.54 -9.56 48.31
N TYR A 167 -16.47 -9.41 49.11
CA TYR A 167 -15.10 -9.53 48.56
C TYR A 167 -14.82 -10.92 48.00
N GLU A 168 -15.39 -11.96 48.61
CA GLU A 168 -15.27 -13.35 48.19
C GLU A 168 -15.99 -13.59 46.87
N GLU A 169 -17.20 -13.05 46.69
CA GLU A 169 -17.93 -13.14 45.43
C GLU A 169 -17.16 -12.46 44.29
N ILE A 170 -16.63 -11.25 44.54
CA ILE A 170 -15.81 -10.51 43.56
C ILE A 170 -14.58 -11.31 43.17
N LEU A 171 -13.88 -11.92 44.13
CA LEU A 171 -12.72 -12.76 43.87
C LEU A 171 -13.11 -14.03 43.07
N GLY A 172 -14.25 -14.65 43.39
CA GLY A 172 -14.76 -15.82 42.66
C GLY A 172 -15.02 -15.53 41.17
N TYR A 173 -15.65 -14.39 40.86
CA TYR A 173 -15.78 -13.91 39.48
C TYR A 173 -14.42 -13.71 38.82
N ALA A 174 -13.52 -13.00 39.49
CA ALA A 174 -12.20 -12.65 39.00
C ALA A 174 -11.38 -13.89 38.62
N VAL A 175 -11.39 -14.94 39.46
CA VAL A 175 -10.71 -16.22 39.22
C VAL A 175 -11.26 -16.94 38.00
N LYS A 176 -12.60 -17.05 37.88
CA LYS A 176 -13.25 -17.69 36.73
C LYS A 176 -12.91 -16.98 35.41
N ILE A 177 -12.94 -15.66 35.42
CA ILE A 177 -12.66 -14.82 34.24
C ILE A 177 -11.19 -14.92 33.82
N VAL A 178 -10.25 -14.69 34.74
CA VAL A 178 -8.80 -14.70 34.42
C VAL A 178 -8.33 -16.08 33.99
N ARG A 179 -8.86 -17.15 34.61
CA ARG A 179 -8.56 -18.54 34.22
C ARG A 179 -8.95 -18.83 32.77
N GLU A 180 -10.13 -18.41 32.36
CA GLU A 180 -10.61 -18.61 30.99
C GLU A 180 -9.87 -17.72 29.99
N LEU A 181 -9.57 -16.47 30.34
CA LEU A 181 -8.75 -15.58 29.51
C LEU A 181 -7.32 -16.12 29.33
N ALA A 182 -6.71 -16.67 30.38
CA ALA A 182 -5.40 -17.31 30.32
C ALA A 182 -5.43 -18.55 29.41
N LYS A 183 -6.47 -19.40 29.52
CA LYS A 183 -6.68 -20.55 28.61
C LYS A 183 -6.81 -20.15 27.14
N ARG A 184 -7.38 -18.98 26.88
CA ARG A 184 -7.51 -18.41 25.52
C ARG A 184 -6.24 -17.72 25.01
N GLY A 185 -5.14 -17.76 25.78
CA GLY A 185 -3.85 -17.15 25.43
C GLY A 185 -3.82 -15.62 25.52
N ILE A 186 -4.76 -15.01 26.26
CA ILE A 186 -4.78 -13.56 26.47
C ILE A 186 -3.71 -13.19 27.50
N LYS A 187 -2.77 -12.35 27.09
CA LYS A 187 -1.72 -11.79 27.96
C LYS A 187 -2.28 -10.63 28.80
N PHE A 188 -1.87 -10.56 30.06
CA PHE A 188 -2.22 -9.47 30.97
C PHE A 188 -1.05 -8.48 31.12
N HIS A 189 -1.38 -7.20 31.29
CA HIS A 189 -0.41 -6.10 31.44
C HIS A 189 -0.52 -5.46 32.83
N PRO A 190 -0.03 -6.11 33.90
CA PRO A 190 -0.18 -5.63 35.27
C PRO A 190 0.36 -4.21 35.48
N ASP A 191 1.39 -3.81 34.74
CA ASP A 191 2.02 -2.47 34.85
C ASP A 191 1.13 -1.34 34.33
N SER A 192 0.16 -1.64 33.47
CA SER A 192 -0.83 -0.68 32.97
C SER A 192 -2.13 -0.65 33.79
N MET A 193 -2.26 -1.50 34.83
CA MET A 193 -3.47 -1.57 35.65
C MET A 193 -3.47 -0.51 36.75
N LYS A 194 -4.65 0.05 37.06
CA LYS A 194 -4.84 0.92 38.23
C LYS A 194 -4.54 0.15 39.53
N PRO A 195 -4.11 0.82 40.63
CA PRO A 195 -3.60 0.14 41.85
C PRO A 195 -4.50 -0.97 42.39
N TYR A 196 -5.81 -0.72 42.56
CA TYR A 196 -6.74 -1.74 43.07
C TYR A 196 -7.07 -2.85 42.06
N ALA A 197 -7.01 -2.55 40.75
CA ALA A 197 -7.17 -3.57 39.72
C ALA A 197 -5.95 -4.49 39.67
N ARG A 198 -4.75 -3.93 39.84
CA ARG A 198 -3.48 -4.66 39.98
C ARG A 198 -3.49 -5.53 41.24
N GLU A 199 -3.93 -4.99 42.38
CA GLU A 199 -4.07 -5.76 43.63
C GLU A 199 -4.99 -6.99 43.46
N LEU A 200 -6.16 -6.81 42.81
CA LEU A 200 -7.07 -7.92 42.52
C LEU A 200 -6.42 -8.95 41.57
N PHE A 201 -5.78 -8.48 40.50
CA PHE A 201 -5.08 -9.34 39.55
C PHE A 201 -3.99 -10.19 40.22
N GLU A 202 -3.18 -9.59 41.08
CA GLU A 202 -2.12 -10.30 41.79
C GLU A 202 -2.67 -11.36 42.76
N LYS A 203 -3.80 -11.09 43.42
CA LYS A 203 -4.49 -12.07 44.27
C LYS A 203 -4.99 -13.26 43.45
N VAL A 204 -5.66 -12.99 42.33
CA VAL A 204 -6.16 -14.02 41.42
C VAL A 204 -5.03 -14.85 40.82
N ARG A 205 -3.95 -14.18 40.39
CA ARG A 205 -2.77 -14.83 39.84
C ARG A 205 -2.14 -15.79 40.86
N LYS A 206 -1.88 -15.32 42.08
CA LYS A 206 -1.32 -16.17 43.16
C LYS A 206 -2.20 -17.38 43.46
N GLN A 207 -3.52 -17.21 43.40
CA GLN A 207 -4.46 -18.32 43.60
C GLN A 207 -4.41 -19.32 42.43
N LEU A 208 -4.46 -18.84 41.18
CA LEU A 208 -4.40 -19.69 40.00
C LEU A 208 -3.07 -20.43 39.87
N GLU A 209 -1.97 -19.79 40.27
CA GLU A 209 -0.63 -20.42 40.30
C GLU A 209 -0.56 -21.55 41.32
N LYS A 210 -1.18 -21.40 42.51
CA LYS A 210 -1.32 -22.49 43.48
C LYS A 210 -2.16 -23.65 42.94
N GLU A 211 -3.08 -23.40 42.02
CA GLU A 211 -3.90 -24.40 41.33
C GLU A 211 -3.23 -24.93 40.03
N GLY A 212 -1.97 -24.58 39.76
CA GLY A 212 -1.22 -25.07 38.60
C GLY A 212 -1.56 -24.40 37.26
N VAL A 213 -2.25 -23.25 37.27
CA VAL A 213 -2.61 -22.50 36.06
C VAL A 213 -1.66 -21.31 35.86
N THR A 214 -0.87 -21.34 34.79
CA THR A 214 0.00 -20.22 34.40
C THR A 214 -0.80 -19.09 33.76
N VAL A 215 -0.68 -17.87 34.29
CA VAL A 215 -1.29 -16.66 33.72
C VAL A 215 -0.23 -15.89 32.92
N PRO A 216 -0.36 -15.76 31.58
CA PRO A 216 0.65 -15.08 30.78
C PRO A 216 0.63 -13.57 31.02
N ILE A 217 1.79 -13.00 31.35
CA ILE A 217 1.99 -11.55 31.56
C ILE A 217 2.95 -10.97 30.52
N GLU A 218 2.74 -9.72 30.16
CA GLU A 218 3.63 -8.94 29.29
C GLU A 218 4.01 -7.65 30.00
N VAL A 219 5.25 -7.61 30.48
CA VAL A 219 5.84 -6.51 31.24
C VAL A 219 6.31 -5.45 30.23
N LYS A 220 5.78 -4.23 30.32
CA LYS A 220 6.41 -3.09 29.64
C LYS A 220 7.63 -2.74 30.47
N ALA A 221 8.81 -2.63 29.86
CA ALA A 221 9.94 -1.98 30.49
C ALA A 221 9.60 -0.49 30.69
N SER A 222 8.85 -0.14 31.74
CA SER A 222 8.67 1.22 32.19
C SER A 222 9.99 1.68 32.80
N LEU A 223 10.63 2.67 32.15
CA LEU A 223 11.73 3.41 32.74
C LEU A 223 11.14 4.27 33.86
N GLU A 224 11.20 3.77 35.09
CA GLU A 224 10.85 4.52 36.29
C GLU A 224 11.86 5.67 36.52
N ARG A 225 11.40 6.75 37.17
CA ARG A 225 12.28 7.83 37.65
C ARG A 225 13.23 7.25 38.68
N GLU A 226 14.53 7.28 38.40
CA GLU A 226 15.53 6.87 39.37
C GLU A 226 15.53 7.88 40.52
N SER A 227 15.62 7.40 41.77
CA SER A 227 15.74 8.29 42.91
C SER A 227 17.09 9.02 42.87
N ILE A 228 17.21 10.16 43.57
CA ILE A 228 18.48 10.90 43.64
C ILE A 228 19.58 9.99 44.21
N GLU A 229 19.22 9.16 45.19
CA GLU A 229 20.11 8.18 45.81
C GLU A 229 20.53 7.09 44.81
N GLU A 230 19.61 6.62 43.96
CA GLU A 230 19.88 5.64 42.90
C GLU A 230 20.85 6.20 41.85
N ILE A 231 20.65 7.46 41.44
CA ILE A 231 21.52 8.18 40.50
C ILE A 231 22.91 8.38 41.09
N GLY A 232 22.98 8.79 42.36
CA GLY A 232 24.23 8.96 43.08
C GLY A 232 25.01 7.66 43.22
N ARG A 233 24.33 6.57 43.60
CA ARG A 233 24.93 5.23 43.64
C ARG A 233 25.52 4.85 42.29
N LYS A 234 24.74 5.00 41.21
CA LYS A 234 25.16 4.69 39.84
C LYS A 234 26.31 5.57 39.36
N ALA A 235 26.40 6.82 39.79
CA ALA A 235 27.48 7.73 39.41
C ALA A 235 28.82 7.32 40.02
N ARG A 236 28.80 6.72 41.22
CA ARG A 236 29.98 6.19 41.92
C ARG A 236 30.43 4.82 41.44
N GLU A 237 29.60 4.10 40.68
CA GLU A 237 30.00 2.84 40.06
C GLU A 237 31.08 3.07 38.97
N PRO A 238 32.14 2.25 38.89
CA PRO A 238 33.17 2.37 37.86
C PRO A 238 32.55 2.37 36.46
N SER A 239 33.03 3.28 35.61
CA SER A 239 32.64 3.25 34.20
C SER A 239 33.14 1.96 33.54
N PRO A 240 32.31 1.31 32.70
CA PRO A 240 32.80 0.24 31.84
C PRO A 240 33.75 0.78 30.74
N PHE A 241 33.94 2.10 30.67
CA PHE A 241 34.86 2.79 29.75
C PHE A 241 36.03 3.40 30.54
N ALA A 242 37.04 3.89 29.81
CA ALA A 242 38.25 4.48 30.40
C ALA A 242 37.93 5.46 31.55
N PRO A 243 38.65 5.39 32.68
CA PRO A 243 38.41 6.27 33.82
C PRO A 243 38.64 7.72 33.40
N ILE A 244 37.68 8.58 33.70
CA ILE A 244 37.82 10.03 33.54
C ILE A 244 38.43 10.54 34.84
N HIS A 245 39.71 10.91 34.79
CA HIS A 245 40.37 11.51 35.94
C HIS A 245 39.91 12.96 36.14
N HIS A 246 39.79 13.40 37.39
CA HIS A 246 39.50 14.79 37.72
C HIS A 246 40.68 15.67 37.26
N TYR A 247 40.43 16.63 36.37
CA TYR A 247 41.43 17.59 35.87
C TYR A 247 40.82 18.99 35.87
N GLY A 248 41.47 19.96 36.51
CA GLY A 248 40.97 21.34 36.68
C GLY A 248 41.44 21.99 37.98
N GLU A 249 41.12 23.29 38.16
CA GLU A 249 41.40 24.03 39.39
C GLU A 249 40.42 23.64 40.52
N VAL A 250 40.91 23.56 41.76
CA VAL A 250 40.09 23.26 42.95
C VAL A 250 39.41 24.55 43.40
N LEU A 251 38.09 24.61 43.26
CA LEU A 251 37.28 25.81 43.53
C LEU A 251 36.56 25.81 44.89
N GLY A 252 36.67 24.74 45.68
CA GLY A 252 36.00 24.60 46.98
C GLY A 252 36.03 23.18 47.54
N GLU A 253 35.24 22.94 48.59
CA GLU A 253 35.05 21.62 49.19
C GLU A 253 34.35 20.64 48.22
N GLU A 254 34.62 19.34 48.39
CA GLU A 254 34.02 18.29 47.58
C GLU A 254 32.50 18.20 47.82
N ILE A 255 31.71 18.25 46.76
CA ILE A 255 30.25 18.11 46.80
C ILE A 255 29.80 16.84 46.08
N GLN A 256 28.71 16.23 46.52
CA GLN A 256 28.14 15.04 45.88
C GLN A 256 27.07 15.41 44.85
N ILE A 257 26.79 14.52 43.90
CA ILE A 257 25.76 14.76 42.88
C ILE A 257 24.38 14.94 43.54
N GLU A 258 24.10 14.22 44.63
CA GLU A 258 22.88 14.38 45.43
C GLU A 258 22.74 15.78 46.01
N ASP A 259 23.86 16.38 46.43
CA ASP A 259 23.89 17.73 46.97
C ASP A 259 23.48 18.77 45.95
N VAL A 260 23.74 18.54 44.67
CA VAL A 260 23.33 19.43 43.59
C VAL A 260 21.89 19.13 43.16
N LEU A 261 21.56 17.85 42.97
CA LEU A 261 20.28 17.44 42.39
C LEU A 261 19.07 17.80 43.27
N LYS A 262 19.25 17.87 44.61
CA LYS A 262 18.22 18.29 45.58
C LYS A 262 17.79 19.76 45.40
N HIS A 263 18.68 20.62 44.94
CA HIS A 263 18.39 22.05 44.75
C HIS A 263 17.51 22.33 43.51
N TYR A 264 17.39 21.36 42.61
CA TYR A 264 16.59 21.46 41.38
C TYR A 264 15.35 20.55 41.39
N GLU A 265 14.86 20.18 42.58
CA GLU A 265 13.65 19.36 42.74
C GLU A 265 12.35 20.17 42.66
N LYS A 266 12.42 21.49 42.76
CA LYS A 266 11.26 22.38 42.69
C LYS A 266 11.20 23.05 41.31
N PRO A 267 9.99 23.36 40.79
CA PRO A 267 9.85 24.20 39.61
C PRO A 267 10.53 25.57 39.80
N MET A 268 11.20 26.06 38.76
CA MET A 268 11.82 27.39 38.74
C MET A 268 11.02 28.30 37.82
N LEU A 269 10.54 29.41 38.37
CA LEU A 269 9.75 30.40 37.63
C LEU A 269 10.66 31.24 36.73
N LEU A 270 10.43 31.20 35.42
CA LEU A 270 11.18 31.96 34.42
C LEU A 270 10.55 33.33 34.16
N GLN A 271 9.22 33.41 34.13
CA GLN A 271 8.51 34.64 33.87
C GLN A 271 7.14 34.62 34.53
N LYS A 272 6.85 35.67 35.30
CA LYS A 272 5.53 35.92 35.88
C LYS A 272 4.59 36.50 34.84
N ASP A 273 3.30 36.26 35.04
CA ASP A 273 2.24 36.91 34.27
C ASP A 273 2.42 36.66 32.76
N TYR A 274 2.85 35.44 32.44
CA TYR A 274 3.20 35.02 31.09
C TYR A 274 1.96 34.95 30.20
N VAL A 275 0.82 34.59 30.78
CA VAL A 275 -0.51 34.74 30.18
C VAL A 275 -1.38 35.52 31.14
N CYS A 276 -1.99 36.60 30.66
CA CYS A 276 -2.92 37.41 31.44
C CYS A 276 -4.25 37.54 30.72
N LEU A 277 -5.36 37.53 31.46
CA LEU A 277 -6.63 38.09 31.03
C LEU A 277 -6.56 39.61 31.14
N VAL A 278 -6.86 40.31 30.06
CA VAL A 278 -6.83 41.78 29.96
C VAL A 278 -8.17 42.30 29.42
N GLY A 279 -8.31 43.61 29.21
CA GLY A 279 -9.49 44.16 28.52
C GLY A 279 -10.77 44.18 29.36
N GLY A 280 -11.94 44.26 28.69
CA GLY A 280 -13.21 44.58 29.34
C GLY A 280 -13.60 43.63 30.47
N LEU A 281 -13.37 42.33 30.31
CA LEU A 281 -13.68 41.33 31.32
C LEU A 281 -12.83 41.49 32.59
N ALA A 282 -11.55 41.82 32.43
CA ALA A 282 -10.65 42.09 33.56
C ALA A 282 -10.97 43.41 34.28
N ASN A 283 -11.52 44.42 33.58
CA ASN A 283 -11.85 45.72 34.17
C ASN A 283 -13.22 45.73 34.89
N TRP A 284 -14.22 45.05 34.33
CA TRP A 284 -15.62 45.16 34.79
C TRP A 284 -16.17 43.89 35.44
N GLY A 285 -15.35 42.82 35.52
CA GLY A 285 -15.76 41.50 36.02
C GLY A 285 -16.80 40.78 35.15
N SER A 286 -17.24 41.41 34.05
CA SER A 286 -18.20 40.88 33.10
C SER A 286 -17.99 41.51 31.72
N THR A 287 -18.33 40.80 30.64
CA THR A 287 -18.23 41.32 29.28
C THR A 287 -19.34 40.74 28.39
N LYS A 288 -19.93 41.58 27.53
CA LYS A 288 -20.75 41.15 26.39
C LYS A 288 -19.91 41.01 25.10
N GLY A 289 -18.64 41.42 25.12
CA GLY A 289 -17.70 41.43 24.00
C GLY A 289 -16.67 40.31 24.03
N ASP A 290 -15.46 40.55 23.54
CA ASP A 290 -14.34 39.62 23.52
C ASP A 290 -13.74 39.30 24.90
N ILE A 291 -12.91 38.24 24.91
CA ILE A 291 -12.08 37.79 26.02
C ILE A 291 -10.62 37.99 25.59
N ASP A 292 -10.00 39.06 26.07
CA ASP A 292 -8.64 39.40 25.68
C ASP A 292 -7.61 38.67 26.54
N LEU A 293 -6.71 37.94 25.90
CA LEU A 293 -5.60 37.24 26.52
C LEU A 293 -4.28 37.80 26.01
N ARG A 294 -3.50 38.43 26.90
CA ARG A 294 -2.12 38.81 26.60
C ARG A 294 -1.19 37.63 26.84
N ILE A 295 -0.31 37.35 25.88
CA ILE A 295 0.72 36.33 25.97
C ILE A 295 2.09 36.99 25.81
N ALA A 296 2.93 36.88 26.84
CA ALA A 296 4.25 37.47 26.85
C ALA A 296 5.31 36.54 26.20
N GLU A 297 5.04 36.05 24.98
CA GLU A 297 5.91 35.18 24.17
C GLU A 297 6.26 35.86 22.83
N GLU A 298 7.52 35.77 22.42
CA GLU A 298 8.04 36.36 21.17
C GLU A 298 8.34 35.30 20.11
N ASP A 299 8.59 34.04 20.48
CA ASP A 299 8.85 32.97 19.51
C ASP A 299 7.54 32.57 18.80
N PRO A 300 7.44 32.74 17.46
CA PRO A 300 6.19 32.50 16.75
C PRO A 300 5.69 31.05 16.83
N LYS A 301 6.58 30.07 17.01
CA LYS A 301 6.20 28.65 17.10
C LYS A 301 5.63 28.33 18.48
N ARG A 302 6.23 28.84 19.55
CA ARG A 302 5.72 28.68 20.91
C ARG A 302 4.43 29.48 21.10
N LEU A 303 4.37 30.71 20.61
CA LEU A 303 3.18 31.54 20.63
C LEU A 303 1.99 30.81 19.98
N HIS A 304 2.19 30.18 18.81
CA HIS A 304 1.15 29.38 18.16
C HIS A 304 0.66 28.22 19.04
N ILE A 305 1.57 27.50 19.71
CA ILE A 305 1.22 26.38 20.60
C ILE A 305 0.47 26.86 21.84
N VAL A 306 0.90 27.98 22.43
CA VAL A 306 0.25 28.57 23.62
C VAL A 306 -1.14 29.08 23.26
N LYS A 307 -1.32 29.82 22.15
CA LYS A 307 -2.63 30.24 21.64
C LYS A 307 -3.56 29.04 21.40
N PHE A 308 -3.03 27.99 20.76
CA PHE A 308 -3.80 26.76 20.52
C PHE A 308 -4.26 26.07 21.82
N ARG A 309 -3.41 26.04 22.85
CA ARG A 309 -3.74 25.42 24.15
C ARG A 309 -4.71 26.26 24.96
N LEU A 310 -4.50 27.58 25.03
CA LEU A 310 -5.38 28.50 25.75
C LEU A 310 -6.77 28.57 25.11
N GLY A 311 -6.86 28.65 23.78
CA GLY A 311 -8.14 28.63 23.07
C GLY A 311 -8.93 27.34 23.31
N ARG A 312 -8.25 26.20 23.46
CA ARG A 312 -8.89 24.91 23.80
C ARG A 312 -9.14 24.70 25.29
N ALA A 313 -8.56 25.53 26.16
CA ALA A 313 -8.83 25.47 27.59
C ALA A 313 -10.19 26.11 27.93
N LEU A 314 -10.68 27.00 27.07
CA LEU A 314 -12.03 27.54 27.14
C LEU A 314 -13.02 26.57 26.49
N PRO A 315 -14.25 26.45 27.03
CA PRO A 315 -15.30 25.71 26.36
C PRO A 315 -15.71 26.43 25.06
N PRO A 316 -16.26 25.71 24.07
CA PRO A 316 -16.41 26.23 22.70
C PRO A 316 -17.23 27.52 22.59
N GLU A 317 -18.23 27.70 23.44
CA GLU A 317 -19.07 28.88 23.57
C GLU A 317 -18.33 30.14 24.09
N LEU A 318 -17.14 29.97 24.67
CA LEU A 318 -16.27 31.08 25.08
C LEU A 318 -15.01 31.18 24.20
N ALA A 319 -14.58 30.05 23.63
CA ALA A 319 -13.35 29.97 22.84
C ALA A 319 -13.36 30.89 21.61
N HIS A 320 -14.51 31.08 20.95
CA HIS A 320 -14.62 31.97 19.79
C HIS A 320 -14.47 33.45 20.15
N ARG A 321 -14.73 33.82 21.41
CA ARG A 321 -14.57 35.19 21.91
C ARG A 321 -13.13 35.50 22.33
N ALA A 322 -12.24 34.50 22.34
CA ALA A 322 -10.86 34.65 22.80
C ALA A 322 -9.99 35.39 21.77
N GLN A 323 -9.53 36.58 22.11
CA GLN A 323 -8.55 37.34 21.35
C GLN A 323 -7.18 37.24 22.01
N PHE A 324 -6.14 37.10 21.19
CA PHE A 324 -4.78 36.90 21.70
C PHE A 324 -3.85 38.04 21.30
N HIS A 325 -3.48 38.84 22.29
CA HIS A 325 -2.51 39.92 22.18
C HIS A 325 -1.11 39.38 22.47
N ASP A 326 -0.17 39.61 21.57
CA ASP A 326 1.24 39.24 21.76
C ASP A 326 1.99 40.33 22.55
N LYS A 327 3.28 40.09 22.79
CA LYS A 327 4.12 40.92 23.67
C LYS A 327 4.28 42.38 23.17
N THR A 328 3.87 42.68 21.95
CA THR A 328 3.92 44.01 21.33
C THR A 328 3.07 45.07 22.06
N PHE A 329 2.17 44.65 22.95
CA PHE A 329 1.43 45.54 23.84
C PHE A 329 1.82 45.30 25.31
N GLU A 330 2.23 46.35 26.02
CA GLU A 330 2.31 46.35 27.48
C GLU A 330 0.89 46.31 28.08
N THR A 331 0.71 45.77 29.27
CA THR A 331 -0.61 45.79 29.94
C THR A 331 -0.97 47.22 30.33
N PHE A 332 -1.79 47.90 29.53
CA PHE A 332 -2.23 49.27 29.76
C PHE A 332 -3.64 49.37 30.40
N THR A 333 -4.25 48.24 30.75
CA THR A 333 -5.55 48.16 31.46
C THR A 333 -5.45 47.24 32.68
N SER A 334 -6.50 47.15 33.50
CA SER A 334 -6.60 46.11 34.55
C SER A 334 -6.44 44.72 33.91
N TYR A 335 -5.76 43.81 34.62
CA TYR A 335 -5.49 42.47 34.15
C TYR A 335 -5.47 41.44 35.28
N VAL A 336 -5.70 40.17 34.93
CA VAL A 336 -5.64 39.02 35.84
C VAL A 336 -4.62 38.02 35.31
N PRO A 337 -3.52 37.75 36.03
CA PRO A 337 -2.58 36.69 35.67
C PRO A 337 -3.25 35.32 35.67
N LEU A 338 -3.04 34.55 34.60
CA LEU A 338 -3.60 33.20 34.44
C LEU A 338 -2.51 32.13 34.51
N TYR A 339 -1.39 32.35 33.82
CA TYR A 339 -0.28 31.39 33.79
C TYR A 339 1.06 32.09 33.90
N ASP A 340 1.94 31.43 34.63
CA ASP A 340 3.34 31.70 34.78
C ASP A 340 4.16 30.75 33.90
N LEU A 341 5.30 31.20 33.37
CA LEU A 341 6.24 30.33 32.66
C LEU A 341 7.29 29.79 33.64
N ALA A 342 7.36 28.47 33.80
CA ALA A 342 8.30 27.82 34.72
C ALA A 342 9.05 26.64 34.06
N LEU A 343 10.31 26.45 34.46
CA LEU A 343 11.02 25.18 34.28
C LEU A 343 10.53 24.20 35.33
N ILE A 344 9.92 23.11 34.86
CA ILE A 344 9.56 21.98 35.72
C ILE A 344 10.67 20.93 35.70
N PRO A 345 10.97 20.28 36.85
CA PRO A 345 11.95 19.19 36.88
C PRO A 345 11.58 18.07 35.89
N ALA A 346 12.58 17.51 35.22
CA ALA A 346 12.38 16.48 34.19
C ALA A 346 11.65 15.25 34.76
N THR A 347 10.65 14.76 34.03
CA THR A 347 9.86 13.57 34.41
C THR A 347 10.67 12.27 34.29
N GLU A 348 11.69 12.26 33.43
CA GLU A 348 12.63 11.15 33.24
C GLU A 348 14.03 11.56 33.72
N ARG A 349 14.31 11.40 35.02
CA ARG A 349 15.63 11.66 35.62
C ARG A 349 16.36 10.32 35.83
N ARG A 350 17.51 10.13 35.17
CA ARG A 350 18.37 8.94 35.30
C ARG A 350 19.82 9.26 34.94
N LEU A 351 20.75 8.45 35.41
CA LEU A 351 22.15 8.54 34.95
C LEU A 351 22.29 7.93 33.55
N VAL A 352 22.57 8.75 32.54
CA VAL A 352 22.86 8.29 31.17
C VAL A 352 24.36 8.33 30.95
N ARG A 353 25.00 7.16 30.90
CA ARG A 353 26.41 7.04 30.50
C ARG A 353 26.51 7.18 28.98
N MET A 354 27.58 7.81 28.49
CA MET A 354 27.79 8.04 27.06
C MET A 354 27.81 6.68 26.31
N GLN A 355 26.81 6.42 25.48
CA GLN A 355 26.78 5.27 24.57
C GLN A 355 26.62 5.78 23.14
N GLY A 356 27.54 5.39 22.25
CA GLY A 356 27.44 5.64 20.82
C GLY A 356 26.09 5.16 20.26
N THR A 357 25.61 5.83 19.22
CA THR A 357 24.36 5.48 18.54
C THR A 357 24.59 4.17 17.74
N THR A 358 24.40 3.00 18.36
CA THR A 358 24.74 1.72 17.70
C THR A 358 23.76 1.36 16.56
N ARG A 359 24.27 0.82 15.44
CA ARG A 359 23.46 0.35 14.29
C ARG A 359 22.52 -0.80 14.67
N ILE A 360 22.82 -1.50 15.76
CA ILE A 360 22.00 -2.58 16.34
C ILE A 360 20.56 -2.13 16.60
N LYS A 361 20.33 -0.86 16.98
CA LYS A 361 18.98 -0.33 17.24
C LYS A 361 18.08 -0.28 15.99
N ALA A 362 18.68 -0.29 14.78
CA ALA A 362 17.95 -0.20 13.51
C ALA A 362 17.56 -1.58 12.93
N LEU A 363 17.97 -2.69 13.56
CA LEU A 363 17.62 -4.04 13.13
C LEU A 363 16.12 -4.30 13.28
N ARG A 364 15.51 -4.90 12.25
CA ARG A 364 14.07 -5.18 12.19
C ARG A 364 13.73 -6.52 12.84
N ASP A 365 14.58 -7.52 12.65
CA ASP A 365 14.42 -8.83 13.28
C ASP A 365 14.78 -8.76 14.77
N GLU A 366 13.84 -9.15 15.62
CA GLU A 366 13.99 -9.03 17.07
C GLU A 366 15.00 -10.02 17.64
N GLN A 367 15.09 -11.22 17.07
CA GLN A 367 16.04 -12.23 17.48
C GLN A 367 17.47 -11.81 17.13
N ALA A 368 17.71 -11.40 15.89
CA ALA A 368 18.99 -10.88 15.42
C ALA A 368 19.40 -9.64 16.20
N ARG A 369 18.47 -8.73 16.51
CA ARG A 369 18.74 -7.57 17.37
C ARG A 369 19.20 -7.97 18.76
N ARG A 370 18.54 -8.97 19.38
CA ARG A 370 18.91 -9.48 20.70
C ARG A 370 20.27 -10.16 20.68
N GLU A 371 20.54 -10.99 19.66
CA GLU A 371 21.81 -11.72 19.49
C GLU A 371 22.98 -10.77 19.21
N ALA A 372 22.81 -9.78 18.34
CA ALA A 372 23.83 -8.76 18.08
C ALA A 372 24.09 -7.90 19.32
N LEU A 373 23.04 -7.52 20.06
CA LEU A 373 23.20 -6.77 21.30
C LEU A 373 23.90 -7.59 22.39
N ALA A 374 23.64 -8.90 22.48
CA ALA A 374 24.34 -9.79 23.40
C ALA A 374 25.82 -9.89 23.03
N SER A 375 26.14 -10.15 21.76
CA SER A 375 27.52 -10.21 21.26
C SER A 375 28.28 -8.90 21.50
N PHE A 376 27.62 -7.75 21.28
CA PHE A 376 28.19 -6.43 21.56
C PHE A 376 28.43 -6.18 23.06
N LYS A 377 27.48 -6.55 23.92
CA LYS A 377 27.61 -6.37 25.38
C LYS A 377 28.65 -7.29 26.01
N GLU A 378 28.72 -8.52 25.52
CA GLU A 378 29.67 -9.53 25.97
C GLU A 378 31.04 -9.37 25.29
N ASP A 379 31.12 -8.52 24.25
CA ASP A 379 32.30 -8.30 23.41
C ASP A 379 32.91 -9.63 22.92
N LYS A 380 32.02 -10.48 22.38
CA LYS A 380 32.28 -11.89 22.06
C LYS A 380 31.41 -12.39 20.90
N VAL A 381 32.00 -13.20 20.02
CA VAL A 381 31.30 -13.94 18.96
C VAL A 381 31.13 -15.40 19.35
N GLU A 382 29.94 -15.95 19.12
CA GLU A 382 29.64 -17.36 19.33
C GLU A 382 29.08 -18.01 18.05
N PRO A 383 29.28 -19.32 17.85
CA PRO A 383 28.71 -20.02 16.71
C PRO A 383 27.20 -19.85 16.64
N LEU A 384 26.67 -19.59 15.44
CA LEU A 384 25.23 -19.42 15.18
C LEU A 384 24.57 -18.22 15.89
N ARG A 385 25.34 -17.37 16.58
CA ARG A 385 24.86 -16.13 17.19
C ARG A 385 25.09 -14.98 16.21
N PHE A 386 24.01 -14.32 15.80
CA PHE A 386 24.12 -13.21 14.87
C PHE A 386 24.91 -12.04 15.45
N VAL A 387 25.82 -11.50 14.66
CA VAL A 387 26.45 -10.20 14.89
C VAL A 387 26.07 -9.27 13.75
N ILE A 388 26.02 -7.97 14.03
CA ILE A 388 25.71 -7.01 12.97
C ILE A 388 26.88 -6.94 11.97
N PRO A 389 26.60 -7.02 10.65
CA PRO A 389 27.67 -6.93 9.67
C PRO A 389 28.39 -5.57 9.67
N LEU A 390 29.72 -5.62 9.62
CA LEU A 390 30.58 -4.45 9.75
C LEU A 390 30.47 -3.55 8.53
N LYS A 391 30.48 -2.23 8.74
CA LYS A 391 30.43 -1.25 7.66
C LYS A 391 31.43 -0.13 7.89
N GLY A 392 32.14 0.25 6.83
CA GLY A 392 32.98 1.45 6.84
C GLY A 392 32.19 2.72 7.14
N TYR A 393 32.75 3.57 8.00
CA TYR A 393 32.22 4.88 8.36
C TYR A 393 32.29 5.88 7.19
N ARG A 394 33.23 5.65 6.26
CA ARG A 394 33.54 6.53 5.13
C ARG A 394 33.26 5.85 3.80
N ALA A 395 32.83 6.65 2.85
CA ALA A 395 32.73 6.25 1.46
C ALA A 395 33.24 7.39 0.57
N TYR A 396 33.91 7.02 -0.51
CA TYR A 396 34.54 7.94 -1.46
C TYR A 396 34.01 7.70 -2.87
N TYR A 397 33.94 8.77 -3.67
CA TYR A 397 33.11 8.81 -4.88
C TYR A 397 33.78 9.51 -6.08
N ARG A 398 34.95 10.14 -5.89
CA ARG A 398 35.55 11.03 -6.90
C ARG A 398 36.69 10.35 -7.62
N PHE A 399 36.37 9.58 -8.65
CA PHE A 399 37.38 8.86 -9.44
C PHE A 399 38.45 9.77 -10.05
N ALA A 400 38.07 10.99 -10.48
CA ALA A 400 38.98 11.98 -11.06
C ALA A 400 39.98 12.57 -10.05
N GLU A 401 39.70 12.50 -8.75
CA GLU A 401 40.53 13.02 -7.67
C GLU A 401 41.35 11.90 -6.99
N LEU A 402 41.39 10.71 -7.59
CA LEU A 402 42.13 9.58 -7.05
C LEU A 402 43.64 9.73 -7.32
N VAL A 403 44.25 10.64 -6.55
CA VAL A 403 45.69 10.97 -6.52
C VAL A 403 46.30 10.55 -5.17
N PRO A 404 47.62 10.33 -5.08
CA PRO A 404 48.28 9.84 -3.86
C PRO A 404 47.94 10.65 -2.61
N GLU A 405 47.96 11.97 -2.69
CA GLU A 405 47.73 12.90 -1.59
C GLU A 405 46.32 12.72 -0.98
N VAL A 406 45.32 12.44 -1.80
CA VAL A 406 43.94 12.20 -1.36
C VAL A 406 43.84 10.84 -0.66
N VAL A 407 44.48 9.82 -1.22
CA VAL A 407 44.44 8.45 -0.69
C VAL A 407 45.23 8.33 0.62
N GLU A 408 46.29 9.12 0.80
CA GLU A 408 47.04 9.27 2.05
C GLU A 408 46.19 9.85 3.19
N THR A 409 45.09 10.56 2.90
CA THR A 409 44.15 10.99 3.95
C THR A 409 43.24 9.86 4.45
N TRP A 410 43.19 8.72 3.75
CA TRP A 410 42.30 7.60 4.09
C TRP A 410 42.91 6.68 5.13
N PHE A 411 44.22 6.42 5.05
CA PHE A 411 44.95 5.52 5.93
C PHE A 411 46.28 6.13 6.36
N LYS A 412 46.74 5.81 7.57
CA LYS A 412 48.01 6.31 8.10
C LYS A 412 49.20 5.68 7.34
N PRO A 413 50.36 6.37 7.26
CA PRO A 413 51.57 5.80 6.64
C PRO A 413 51.96 4.42 7.18
N GLU A 414 51.76 4.19 8.48
CA GLU A 414 52.03 2.91 9.15
C GLU A 414 51.10 1.79 8.65
N GLN A 415 49.83 2.11 8.38
CA GLN A 415 48.86 1.16 7.83
C GLN A 415 49.20 0.79 6.38
N PHE A 416 49.74 1.73 5.59
CA PHE A 416 50.29 1.41 4.27
C PHE A 416 51.52 0.49 4.38
N LYS A 417 52.45 0.76 5.31
CA LYS A 417 53.62 -0.11 5.52
C LYS A 417 53.21 -1.55 5.86
N GLN A 418 52.23 -1.72 6.75
CA GLN A 418 51.68 -3.04 7.09
C GLN A 418 50.93 -3.67 5.91
N GLY A 419 50.12 -2.87 5.24
CA GLY A 419 49.37 -3.20 4.03
C GLY A 419 47.89 -2.86 4.17
N VAL A 420 47.30 -2.50 3.04
CA VAL A 420 45.87 -2.19 2.93
C VAL A 420 45.26 -3.16 1.92
N ALA A 421 44.29 -3.95 2.36
CA ALA A 421 43.56 -4.89 1.53
C ALA A 421 42.55 -4.16 0.65
N VAL A 422 42.54 -4.49 -0.63
CA VAL A 422 41.66 -3.95 -1.66
C VAL A 422 40.91 -5.12 -2.29
N GLN A 423 39.58 -5.08 -2.19
CA GLN A 423 38.67 -6.13 -2.67
C GLN A 423 37.59 -5.52 -3.56
N LYS A 424 37.06 -6.30 -4.50
CA LYS A 424 35.93 -5.89 -5.33
C LYS A 424 34.73 -5.52 -4.45
N LYS A 425 34.05 -4.43 -4.80
CA LYS A 425 32.77 -4.09 -4.19
C LYS A 425 31.66 -4.69 -5.06
N TYR A 426 31.23 -5.90 -4.71
CA TYR A 426 30.14 -6.61 -5.38
C TYR A 426 28.80 -5.85 -5.28
N ASP A 427 27.94 -6.04 -6.30
CA ASP A 427 26.58 -5.49 -6.35
C ASP A 427 25.58 -6.57 -5.88
N GLY A 428 25.38 -6.65 -4.57
CA GLY A 428 24.63 -7.74 -3.95
C GLY A 428 23.99 -7.40 -2.62
N VAL A 429 23.68 -8.45 -1.85
CA VAL A 429 23.12 -8.34 -0.50
C VAL A 429 24.11 -8.86 0.52
N HIS A 430 24.55 -7.99 1.43
CA HIS A 430 25.42 -8.34 2.54
C HIS A 430 24.71 -9.32 3.50
N CYS A 431 25.28 -10.50 3.69
CA CYS A 431 24.74 -11.57 4.52
C CYS A 431 25.82 -12.22 5.39
N LEU A 432 25.43 -12.71 6.55
CA LEU A 432 26.27 -13.46 7.49
C LEU A 432 25.92 -14.95 7.42
N PHE A 433 26.89 -15.80 7.10
CA PHE A 433 26.75 -17.25 7.02
C PHE A 433 27.40 -17.90 8.24
N MET A 434 26.61 -18.60 9.06
CA MET A 434 27.06 -19.21 10.32
C MET A 434 26.82 -20.72 10.27
N LYS A 435 27.83 -21.50 10.65
CA LYS A 435 27.76 -22.98 10.74
C LYS A 435 28.26 -23.47 12.10
N LYS A 436 27.64 -24.53 12.61
CA LYS A 436 28.13 -25.38 13.72
C LYS A 436 27.66 -26.82 13.52
N GLY A 437 28.57 -27.75 13.29
CA GLY A 437 28.26 -29.10 12.82
C GLY A 437 27.44 -29.02 11.53
N ASP A 438 26.31 -29.72 11.50
CA ASP A 438 25.36 -29.70 10.37
C ASP A 438 24.36 -28.54 10.41
N LYS A 439 24.34 -27.76 11.50
CA LYS A 439 23.43 -26.63 11.65
C LYS A 439 24.01 -25.40 10.98
N ILE A 440 23.27 -24.81 10.05
CA ILE A 440 23.62 -23.60 9.33
C ILE A 440 22.51 -22.56 9.53
N ILE A 441 22.90 -21.30 9.73
CA ILE A 441 22.02 -20.14 9.75
C ILE A 441 22.63 -19.07 8.85
N PHE A 442 21.86 -18.56 7.91
CA PHE A 442 22.25 -17.55 6.94
C PHE A 442 21.31 -16.36 7.03
N ARG A 443 21.84 -15.21 7.43
CA ARG A 443 21.03 -14.01 7.72
C ARG A 443 21.47 -12.81 6.89
N THR A 444 20.52 -12.01 6.44
CA THR A 444 20.75 -10.73 5.77
C THR A 444 21.24 -9.64 6.73
N GLU A 445 21.74 -8.51 6.20
CA GLU A 445 22.21 -7.37 7.01
C GLU A 445 21.16 -6.77 7.97
N ASP A 446 19.87 -6.96 7.70
CA ASP A 446 18.76 -6.55 8.56
C ASP A 446 18.29 -7.63 9.56
N GLY A 447 18.91 -8.81 9.51
CA GLY A 447 18.77 -9.90 10.48
C GLY A 447 17.79 -11.01 10.09
N GLU A 448 17.15 -10.94 8.92
CA GLU A 448 16.20 -11.97 8.47
C GLU A 448 16.93 -13.27 8.11
N ASP A 449 16.41 -14.40 8.59
CA ASP A 449 16.92 -15.73 8.26
C ASP A 449 16.43 -16.17 6.87
N VAL A 450 17.38 -16.37 5.96
CA VAL A 450 17.17 -16.72 4.56
C VAL A 450 17.89 -18.03 4.21
N THR A 451 18.17 -18.87 5.21
CA THR A 451 18.88 -20.15 5.04
C THR A 451 18.16 -21.09 4.07
N ASP A 452 16.83 -21.11 4.12
CA ASP A 452 16.00 -21.96 3.27
C ASP A 452 16.10 -21.58 1.78
N ARG A 453 16.66 -20.41 1.46
CA ARG A 453 16.81 -19.89 0.09
C ARG A 453 18.04 -20.41 -0.64
N ILE A 454 18.98 -21.07 0.04
CA ILE A 454 20.26 -21.51 -0.57
C ILE A 454 20.57 -23.00 -0.30
N PRO A 455 19.63 -23.92 -0.60
CA PRO A 455 19.75 -25.33 -0.20
C PRO A 455 20.97 -26.04 -0.81
N THR A 456 21.32 -25.77 -2.06
CA THR A 456 22.47 -26.40 -2.73
C THR A 456 23.77 -25.97 -2.07
N ILE A 457 23.87 -24.68 -1.73
CA ILE A 457 25.03 -24.09 -1.05
C ILE A 457 25.13 -24.60 0.39
N VAL A 458 24.01 -24.77 1.09
CA VAL A 458 23.94 -25.37 2.44
C VAL A 458 24.46 -26.81 2.43
N GLU A 459 24.06 -27.63 1.46
CA GLU A 459 24.53 -29.02 1.36
C GLU A 459 26.02 -29.11 1.02
N TRP A 460 26.53 -28.21 0.18
CA TRP A 460 27.98 -28.10 -0.06
C TRP A 460 28.70 -27.67 1.23
N ALA A 461 28.17 -26.67 1.94
CA ALA A 461 28.77 -26.12 3.15
C ALA A 461 28.88 -27.14 4.29
N LYS A 462 27.88 -28.02 4.46
CA LYS A 462 27.94 -29.09 5.48
C LYS A 462 29.17 -29.99 5.32
N LYS A 463 29.57 -30.26 4.07
CA LYS A 463 30.64 -31.20 3.72
C LYS A 463 32.04 -30.58 3.68
N HIS A 464 32.15 -29.30 3.32
CA HIS A 464 33.44 -28.68 3.00
C HIS A 464 33.83 -27.55 3.96
N LEU A 465 32.89 -26.94 4.69
CA LEU A 465 33.23 -25.89 5.64
C LEU A 465 33.62 -26.47 7.01
N PRO A 466 34.52 -25.77 7.74
CA PRO A 466 34.95 -26.13 9.10
C PRO A 466 33.80 -26.51 10.04
N TYR A 467 34.09 -27.30 11.08
CA TYR A 467 33.08 -27.73 12.07
C TYR A 467 32.21 -26.56 12.56
N ALA A 468 32.81 -25.44 12.97
CA ALA A 468 32.10 -24.18 13.19
C ALA A 468 32.80 -22.99 12.54
N VAL A 469 32.05 -22.17 11.80
CA VAL A 469 32.59 -21.00 11.11
C VAL A 469 31.52 -19.92 10.98
N THR A 470 31.93 -18.65 11.06
CA THR A 470 31.10 -17.50 10.71
C THR A 470 31.78 -16.66 9.64
N LEU A 471 31.15 -16.63 8.46
CA LEU A 471 31.67 -16.00 7.25
C LEU A 471 30.85 -14.75 6.92
N ASP A 472 31.55 -13.70 6.52
CA ASP A 472 30.94 -12.47 6.04
C ASP A 472 30.96 -12.43 4.51
N CYS A 473 29.78 -12.25 3.91
CA CYS A 473 29.55 -12.50 2.49
C CYS A 473 28.74 -11.39 1.81
N GLU A 474 29.04 -11.11 0.54
CA GLU A 474 28.13 -10.39 -0.36
C GLU A 474 27.49 -11.38 -1.34
N VAL A 475 26.15 -11.37 -1.43
CA VAL A 475 25.40 -12.34 -2.23
C VAL A 475 24.96 -11.74 -3.55
N GLU A 476 25.34 -12.37 -4.66
CA GLU A 476 24.96 -11.94 -6.01
C GLU A 476 24.09 -13.01 -6.70
N LEU A 477 23.39 -12.58 -7.76
CA LEU A 477 22.63 -13.45 -8.65
C LEU A 477 23.17 -13.33 -10.07
N TRP A 478 23.57 -14.46 -10.64
CA TRP A 478 24.04 -14.61 -12.01
C TRP A 478 23.14 -15.60 -12.75
N LEU A 479 22.54 -15.17 -13.85
CA LEU A 479 21.69 -16.04 -14.68
C LEU A 479 22.16 -15.95 -16.13
N GLU A 480 22.44 -17.10 -16.74
CA GLU A 480 22.95 -17.20 -18.11
C GLU A 480 24.27 -16.41 -18.32
N GLY A 481 25.17 -16.45 -17.31
CA GLY A 481 26.46 -15.74 -17.35
C GLY A 481 26.36 -14.22 -17.19
N ARG A 482 25.17 -13.69 -16.82
CA ARG A 482 24.94 -12.26 -16.61
C ARG A 482 24.53 -11.97 -15.17
N HIS A 483 25.20 -10.99 -14.57
CA HIS A 483 24.84 -10.43 -13.28
C HIS A 483 23.44 -9.82 -13.31
N ARG A 484 22.71 -9.96 -12.20
CA ARG A 484 21.40 -9.38 -11.97
C ARG A 484 21.50 -8.30 -10.90
N PRO A 485 20.76 -7.19 -11.05
CA PRO A 485 20.77 -6.11 -10.07
C PRO A 485 20.45 -6.58 -8.65
N ARG A 486 21.01 -5.89 -7.65
CA ARG A 486 20.78 -6.16 -6.23
C ARG A 486 19.32 -6.34 -5.85
N GLU A 487 18.38 -5.62 -6.47
CA GLU A 487 16.97 -5.74 -6.13
C GLU A 487 16.37 -7.10 -6.50
N GLU A 488 16.90 -7.77 -7.53
CA GLU A 488 16.44 -9.10 -7.93
C GLU A 488 16.89 -10.16 -6.91
N ILE A 489 18.16 -10.14 -6.50
CA ILE A 489 18.66 -11.08 -5.48
C ILE A 489 18.04 -10.80 -4.10
N ALA A 490 17.87 -9.53 -3.71
CA ALA A 490 17.14 -9.18 -2.50
C ALA A 490 15.69 -9.69 -2.57
N GLY A 491 15.02 -9.48 -3.70
CA GLY A 491 13.68 -10.00 -3.94
C GLY A 491 13.59 -11.52 -3.82
N TYR A 492 14.61 -12.25 -4.30
CA TYR A 492 14.72 -13.71 -4.19
C TYR A 492 14.93 -14.19 -2.75
N LEU A 493 15.84 -13.55 -2.01
CA LEU A 493 16.15 -13.90 -0.62
C LEU A 493 14.94 -13.70 0.30
N HIS A 494 14.17 -12.63 0.10
CA HIS A 494 12.96 -12.38 0.90
C HIS A 494 11.68 -13.04 0.33
N ALA A 495 11.79 -13.83 -0.74
CA ALA A 495 10.64 -14.50 -1.35
C ALA A 495 10.23 -15.75 -0.56
N LYS A 496 8.92 -15.90 -0.36
CA LYS A 496 8.32 -17.11 0.26
C LYS A 496 8.04 -18.18 -0.81
N GLY A 497 9.06 -18.46 -1.64
CA GLY A 497 9.05 -19.28 -2.88
C GLY A 497 9.62 -20.70 -2.69
N LYS A 498 9.48 -21.61 -3.66
CA LYS A 498 10.40 -22.78 -3.70
C LYS A 498 11.82 -22.20 -3.87
N PRO A 499 12.82 -22.65 -3.10
CA PRO A 499 14.18 -22.18 -3.32
C PRO A 499 14.68 -22.64 -4.68
N ASP A 500 15.35 -21.74 -5.38
CA ASP A 500 16.03 -21.95 -6.64
C ASP A 500 17.33 -21.13 -6.61
N ASP A 501 18.38 -21.74 -6.08
CA ASP A 501 19.64 -21.08 -5.83
C ASP A 501 20.65 -21.26 -6.97
N HIS A 502 20.28 -21.84 -8.13
CA HIS A 502 21.22 -22.19 -9.20
C HIS A 502 22.08 -21.04 -9.73
N GLY A 503 21.58 -19.80 -9.62
CA GLY A 503 22.27 -18.58 -10.02
C GLY A 503 22.94 -17.84 -8.87
N VAL A 504 22.90 -18.35 -7.64
CA VAL A 504 23.35 -17.64 -6.44
C VAL A 504 24.82 -17.91 -6.17
N VAL A 505 25.58 -16.86 -5.88
CA VAL A 505 26.97 -16.95 -5.41
C VAL A 505 27.13 -16.16 -4.11
N LEU A 506 27.83 -16.76 -3.14
CA LEU A 506 28.26 -16.10 -1.90
C LEU A 506 29.72 -15.69 -2.04
N ASN A 507 29.97 -14.39 -2.24
CA ASN A 507 31.31 -13.81 -2.28
C ASN A 507 31.81 -13.58 -0.85
N VAL A 508 32.67 -14.47 -0.35
CA VAL A 508 33.18 -14.46 1.03
C VAL A 508 34.39 -13.54 1.10
N PHE A 509 34.40 -12.61 2.07
CA PHE A 509 35.48 -11.64 2.22
C PHE A 509 36.01 -11.45 3.64
N ASP A 510 35.35 -12.02 4.66
CA ASP A 510 35.86 -12.04 6.05
C ASP A 510 35.43 -13.33 6.78
N CYS A 511 36.16 -13.67 7.84
CA CYS A 511 35.89 -14.81 8.71
C CYS A 511 36.05 -14.39 10.17
N ILE A 512 34.95 -14.34 10.91
CA ILE A 512 34.90 -13.78 12.27
C ILE A 512 34.82 -14.85 13.38
N TYR A 513 34.63 -16.11 13.00
CA TYR A 513 34.72 -17.26 13.90
C TYR A 513 35.22 -18.48 13.12
N PHE A 514 36.13 -19.27 13.70
CA PHE A 514 36.68 -20.48 13.06
C PHE A 514 37.01 -21.55 14.11
N TYR A 515 36.49 -22.77 13.94
CA TYR A 515 36.80 -23.92 14.78
C TYR A 515 36.69 -25.22 13.98
N ASP A 516 37.80 -25.95 13.88
CA ASP A 516 37.88 -27.32 13.39
C ASP A 516 39.09 -28.02 14.00
N GLU A 517 38.86 -29.10 14.75
CA GLU A 517 39.94 -29.91 15.34
C GLU A 517 40.71 -30.71 14.30
N SER A 518 40.12 -30.98 13.13
CA SER A 518 40.77 -31.75 12.06
C SER A 518 41.76 -30.93 11.22
N ILE A 519 41.77 -29.60 11.37
CA ILE A 519 42.64 -28.71 10.61
C ILE A 519 43.94 -28.47 11.42
N GLU A 520 45.00 -29.16 10.99
CA GLU A 520 46.36 -28.94 11.48
C GLU A 520 47.11 -27.98 10.56
N HIS A 521 47.58 -26.86 11.10
CA HIS A 521 48.39 -25.89 10.36
C HIS A 521 49.53 -25.36 11.24
N HIS A 522 50.73 -25.27 10.70
CA HIS A 522 51.98 -24.95 11.43
C HIS A 522 51.97 -23.58 12.14
N GLU A 523 51.13 -22.64 11.70
CA GLU A 523 51.01 -21.29 12.30
C GLU A 523 49.62 -20.93 12.83
N LEU A 524 48.56 -21.61 12.41
CA LEU A 524 47.17 -21.20 12.67
C LEU A 524 46.40 -22.35 13.30
N PRO A 525 46.05 -22.30 14.59
CA PRO A 525 45.30 -23.38 15.20
C PRO A 525 43.89 -23.45 14.60
N GLY A 526 43.48 -24.63 14.13
CA GLY A 526 42.11 -24.86 13.67
C GLY A 526 41.06 -24.59 14.75
N THR A 527 41.43 -24.59 16.03
CA THR A 527 40.54 -24.44 17.20
C THR A 527 40.48 -23.02 17.79
N VAL A 528 40.85 -21.99 17.02
CA VAL A 528 40.97 -20.59 17.50
C VAL A 528 39.67 -19.98 18.06
N GLY A 529 38.50 -20.40 17.57
CA GLY A 529 37.19 -19.89 17.96
C GLY A 529 36.94 -18.46 17.46
N ASP A 530 36.78 -17.52 18.40
CA ASP A 530 36.40 -16.14 18.11
C ASP A 530 37.57 -15.32 17.53
N LEU A 531 37.36 -14.76 16.33
CA LEU A 531 38.37 -14.00 15.58
C LEU A 531 38.11 -12.49 15.54
N HIS A 532 37.03 -11.96 16.13
CA HIS A 532 36.64 -10.56 15.90
C HIS A 532 37.68 -9.54 16.37
N LYS A 533 38.47 -9.85 17.42
CA LYS A 533 39.59 -9.00 17.89
C LYS A 533 40.91 -9.23 17.16
N LYS A 534 40.97 -10.21 16.26
CA LYS A 534 42.19 -10.47 15.48
C LYS A 534 42.27 -9.47 14.32
N PRO A 535 43.48 -9.04 13.93
CA PRO A 535 43.69 -8.23 12.73
C PRO A 535 43.06 -8.87 11.48
N TYR A 536 42.61 -8.05 10.54
CA TYR A 536 42.00 -8.53 9.29
C TYR A 536 42.93 -9.43 8.49
N GLU A 537 44.24 -9.18 8.52
CA GLU A 537 45.26 -10.08 7.95
C GLU A 537 45.11 -11.52 8.44
N VAL A 538 44.95 -11.71 9.75
CA VAL A 538 44.81 -13.03 10.37
C VAL A 538 43.50 -13.68 9.91
N ARG A 539 42.40 -12.92 9.87
CA ARG A 539 41.09 -13.42 9.42
C ARG A 539 41.11 -13.85 7.95
N LEU A 540 41.81 -13.10 7.09
CA LEU A 540 42.06 -13.47 5.69
C LEU A 540 42.88 -14.76 5.56
N ARG A 541 43.85 -14.99 6.44
CA ARG A 541 44.62 -16.24 6.44
C ARG A 541 43.78 -17.44 6.86
N TYR A 542 42.86 -17.29 7.81
CA TYR A 542 41.89 -18.35 8.14
C TYR A 542 40.96 -18.69 6.97
N LEU A 543 40.53 -17.70 6.17
CA LEU A 543 39.80 -17.99 4.93
C LEU A 543 40.60 -18.87 3.97
N LYS A 544 41.93 -18.74 3.90
CA LYS A 544 42.79 -19.55 3.03
C LYS A 544 42.95 -21.00 3.49
N LEU A 545 42.54 -21.34 4.71
CA LEU A 545 42.54 -22.73 5.20
C LEU A 545 41.36 -23.54 4.66
N ILE A 546 40.37 -22.88 4.06
CA ILE A 546 39.18 -23.51 3.47
C ILE A 546 39.45 -23.78 1.99
N ASP A 547 39.13 -24.99 1.52
CA ASP A 547 39.23 -25.36 0.11
C ASP A 547 38.03 -24.80 -0.67
N TRP A 548 38.22 -23.60 -1.25
CA TRP A 548 37.16 -22.91 -1.98
C TRP A 548 37.01 -23.43 -3.41
N PRO A 549 35.77 -23.55 -3.93
CA PRO A 549 35.53 -24.04 -5.29
C PRO A 549 36.04 -23.07 -6.38
N GLN A 550 36.26 -21.80 -6.01
CA GLN A 550 36.75 -20.74 -6.90
C GLN A 550 37.19 -19.50 -6.09
N SER A 551 38.02 -18.67 -6.72
CA SER A 551 38.34 -17.31 -6.29
C SER A 551 38.55 -16.44 -7.54
N THR A 552 37.56 -15.61 -7.87
CA THR A 552 37.60 -14.75 -9.07
C THR A 552 36.85 -13.43 -8.85
N ASP A 553 37.34 -12.38 -9.51
CA ASP A 553 36.66 -11.07 -9.64
C ASP A 553 35.82 -10.97 -10.93
N GLU A 554 35.95 -11.96 -11.82
CA GLU A 554 35.22 -12.05 -13.10
C GLU A 554 33.83 -12.69 -12.91
N VAL A 555 33.33 -13.42 -13.91
CA VAL A 555 32.06 -14.16 -13.84
C VAL A 555 32.24 -15.43 -12.99
N PRO A 556 31.58 -15.55 -11.83
CA PRO A 556 31.72 -16.71 -10.97
C PRO A 556 30.89 -17.91 -11.46
N LYS A 557 31.30 -19.12 -11.06
CA LYS A 557 30.50 -20.34 -11.16
C LYS A 557 29.36 -20.30 -10.15
N THR A 558 28.16 -20.71 -10.56
CA THR A 558 26.98 -20.80 -9.69
C THR A 558 26.33 -22.18 -9.79
N PRO A 559 25.64 -22.65 -8.74
CA PRO A 559 25.57 -22.06 -7.40
C PRO A 559 26.83 -22.34 -6.57
N GLY A 560 27.19 -21.48 -5.63
CA GLY A 560 28.28 -21.81 -4.71
C GLY A 560 28.92 -20.64 -3.97
N PHE A 561 30.09 -20.90 -3.42
CA PHE A 561 30.94 -19.89 -2.79
C PHE A 561 31.97 -19.35 -3.78
N ASN A 562 32.41 -18.12 -3.55
CA ASN A 562 33.56 -17.50 -4.20
C ASN A 562 34.40 -16.82 -3.13
N LEU A 563 35.68 -17.19 -3.00
CA LEU A 563 36.59 -16.44 -2.13
C LEU A 563 36.96 -15.15 -2.85
N THR A 564 36.64 -14.00 -2.24
CA THR A 564 36.93 -12.69 -2.82
C THR A 564 38.44 -12.50 -2.98
N PRO A 565 38.95 -12.32 -4.22
CA PRO A 565 40.36 -12.00 -4.43
C PRO A 565 40.75 -10.72 -3.67
N THR A 566 41.94 -10.72 -3.08
CA THR A 566 42.40 -9.63 -2.21
C THR A 566 43.76 -9.15 -2.69
N PHE A 567 43.83 -7.87 -3.07
CA PHE A 567 45.07 -7.19 -3.44
C PHE A 567 45.60 -6.44 -2.22
N ILE A 568 46.89 -6.53 -1.93
CA ILE A 568 47.51 -5.79 -0.83
C ILE A 568 48.28 -4.61 -1.39
N ALA A 569 47.82 -3.40 -1.08
CA ALA A 569 48.53 -2.15 -1.38
C ALA A 569 49.44 -1.78 -0.21
N ARG A 570 50.73 -1.55 -0.49
CA ARG A 570 51.69 -1.03 0.48
C ARG A 570 52.03 0.45 0.26
N THR A 571 51.56 1.02 -0.85
CA THR A 571 51.72 2.42 -1.19
C THR A 571 50.41 3.04 -1.66
N PRO A 572 50.24 4.37 -1.55
CA PRO A 572 49.09 5.07 -2.13
C PRO A 572 48.94 4.79 -3.63
N GLN A 573 50.04 4.71 -4.38
CA GLN A 573 50.04 4.45 -5.82
C GLN A 573 49.51 3.05 -6.15
N GLU A 574 49.90 2.04 -5.38
CA GLU A 574 49.35 0.68 -5.51
C GLU A 574 47.86 0.64 -5.16
N LEU A 575 47.45 1.35 -4.10
CA LEU A 575 46.04 1.44 -3.74
C LEU A 575 45.20 2.06 -4.87
N ILE A 576 45.68 3.15 -5.47
CA ILE A 576 45.05 3.79 -6.64
C ILE A 576 44.97 2.79 -7.80
N LYS A 577 46.05 2.06 -8.09
CA LYS A 577 46.10 1.05 -9.16
C LYS A 577 45.03 -0.02 -8.94
N TYR A 578 44.97 -0.63 -7.75
CA TYR A 578 44.03 -1.72 -7.47
C TYR A 578 42.58 -1.25 -7.42
N VAL A 579 42.30 -0.07 -6.85
CA VAL A 579 40.95 0.52 -6.88
C VAL A 579 40.50 0.76 -8.33
N LYS A 580 41.38 1.29 -9.20
CA LYS A 580 41.08 1.52 -10.62
C LYS A 580 40.89 0.21 -11.39
N GLN A 581 41.64 -0.82 -11.07
CA GLN A 581 41.50 -2.16 -11.66
C GLN A 581 40.13 -2.75 -11.30
N LEU A 582 39.85 -2.89 -10.00
CA LEU A 582 38.62 -3.50 -9.49
C LEU A 582 37.35 -2.74 -9.90
N SER A 583 37.42 -1.42 -10.06
CA SER A 583 36.28 -0.62 -10.53
C SER A 583 35.91 -0.85 -12.01
N LYS A 584 36.77 -1.53 -12.78
CA LYS A 584 36.54 -1.90 -14.18
C LYS A 584 36.03 -3.33 -14.34
N GLU A 585 36.09 -4.15 -13.29
CA GLU A 585 35.60 -5.53 -13.32
C GLU A 585 34.08 -5.57 -13.50
N VAL A 586 33.60 -6.63 -14.14
CA VAL A 586 32.17 -6.84 -14.43
C VAL A 586 31.39 -6.88 -13.11
N ALA A 587 30.23 -6.23 -13.04
CA ALA A 587 29.38 -6.21 -11.84
C ALA A 587 30.08 -5.63 -10.59
N SER A 588 31.04 -4.72 -10.79
CA SER A 588 31.71 -4.01 -9.70
C SER A 588 31.07 -2.65 -9.44
N GLU A 589 30.61 -2.42 -8.21
CA GLU A 589 30.26 -1.08 -7.75
C GLU A 589 31.50 -0.22 -7.40
N GLY A 590 32.71 -0.79 -7.47
CA GLY A 590 33.97 -0.15 -7.10
C GLY A 590 34.85 -1.06 -6.25
N ALA A 591 35.39 -0.55 -5.14
CA ALA A 591 36.29 -1.30 -4.28
C ALA A 591 35.97 -1.08 -2.79
N VAL A 592 36.16 -2.12 -1.98
CA VAL A 592 36.21 -2.01 -0.52
C VAL A 592 37.67 -2.09 -0.10
N VAL A 593 38.08 -1.09 0.68
CA VAL A 593 39.46 -0.92 1.12
C VAL A 593 39.49 -1.07 2.64
N LYS A 594 40.35 -1.94 3.16
CA LYS A 594 40.41 -2.31 4.59
C LYS A 594 41.86 -2.30 5.05
N SER A 595 42.18 -1.68 6.18
CA SER A 595 43.52 -1.81 6.75
C SER A 595 43.74 -3.24 7.26
N LEU A 596 44.96 -3.78 7.13
CA LEU A 596 45.24 -5.16 7.56
C LEU A 596 45.22 -5.35 9.09
N ASP A 597 45.41 -4.27 9.85
CA ASP A 597 45.27 -4.22 11.32
C ASP A 597 43.81 -4.09 11.81
N MET A 598 42.84 -3.90 10.90
CA MET A 598 41.43 -3.70 11.25
C MET A 598 40.88 -4.88 12.06
N ILE A 599 40.36 -4.62 13.26
CA ILE A 599 39.51 -5.57 14.00
C ILE A 599 38.07 -5.53 13.50
N TYR A 600 37.22 -6.46 13.93
CA TYR A 600 35.81 -6.48 13.57
C TYR A 600 34.96 -5.96 14.74
N GLU A 601 34.58 -4.68 14.70
CA GLU A 601 33.77 -4.06 15.76
C GLU A 601 32.32 -4.58 15.77
N LEU A 602 31.84 -5.02 16.94
CA LEU A 602 30.50 -5.62 17.08
C LEU A 602 29.35 -4.59 17.15
N ASP A 603 29.64 -3.30 17.07
CA ASP A 603 28.63 -2.23 16.93
C ASP A 603 28.21 -1.97 15.47
N GLY A 604 28.94 -2.58 14.52
CA GLY A 604 28.67 -2.56 13.09
C GLY A 604 29.26 -1.36 12.34
N LEU A 605 30.18 -0.59 12.92
CA LEU A 605 30.86 0.53 12.25
C LEU A 605 32.37 0.52 12.51
N THR A 606 33.15 0.80 11.47
CA THR A 606 34.62 0.94 11.59
C THR A 606 35.15 2.13 10.79
N GLU A 607 36.19 2.78 11.28
CA GLU A 607 36.93 3.81 10.55
C GLU A 607 38.01 3.23 9.62
N ASN A 608 38.41 1.97 9.85
CA ASN A 608 39.48 1.28 9.13
C ASN A 608 39.02 0.60 7.84
N MET A 609 37.79 0.88 7.42
CA MET A 609 37.21 0.42 6.16
C MET A 609 36.63 1.60 5.38
N LEU A 610 36.97 1.67 4.10
CA LEU A 610 36.48 2.66 3.17
C LEU A 610 35.82 1.99 1.97
N LYS A 611 34.66 2.51 1.56
CA LYS A 611 33.96 2.05 0.35
C LYS A 611 34.19 3.06 -0.77
N PHE A 612 34.94 2.68 -1.79
CA PHE A 612 35.04 3.45 -3.02
C PHE A 612 33.91 3.03 -3.96
N LYS A 613 33.05 3.98 -4.34
CA LYS A 613 31.96 3.74 -5.30
C LYS A 613 32.28 4.36 -6.65
N LYS A 614 32.01 3.61 -7.71
CA LYS A 614 31.99 4.10 -9.09
C LYS A 614 30.78 5.03 -9.25
N MET A 615 31.01 6.23 -9.75
CA MET A 615 29.98 7.22 -10.03
C MET A 615 30.20 7.78 -11.43
N ALA A 616 29.12 8.00 -12.16
CA ALA A 616 29.13 8.77 -13.40
C ALA A 616 28.95 10.27 -13.09
N GLU A 617 29.59 11.14 -13.87
CA GLU A 617 29.32 12.59 -13.84
C GLU A 617 28.35 12.95 -14.98
N LEU A 618 27.42 13.85 -14.70
CA LEU A 618 26.44 14.41 -15.63
C LEU A 618 26.34 15.91 -15.41
N HIS A 619 26.20 16.69 -16.48
CA HIS A 619 25.91 18.11 -16.41
C HIS A 619 24.42 18.32 -16.58
N ALA A 620 23.74 18.68 -15.49
CA ALA A 620 22.29 18.80 -15.43
C ALA A 620 21.88 20.24 -15.13
N ILE A 621 20.68 20.63 -15.51
CA ILE A 621 20.10 21.94 -15.17
C ILE A 621 19.29 21.83 -13.89
N VAL A 622 19.40 22.83 -13.01
CA VAL A 622 18.52 22.96 -11.84
C VAL A 622 17.13 23.35 -12.32
N VAL A 623 16.16 22.45 -12.17
CA VAL A 623 14.76 22.68 -12.58
C VAL A 623 13.89 23.21 -11.46
N ASP A 624 14.24 22.92 -10.21
CA ASP A 624 13.54 23.42 -9.02
C ASP A 624 14.48 23.32 -7.79
N ILE A 625 14.15 24.03 -6.73
CA ILE A 625 14.90 24.04 -5.47
C ILE A 625 13.97 24.04 -4.27
N GLN A 626 14.41 23.37 -3.19
CA GLN A 626 13.66 23.33 -1.94
C GLN A 626 14.61 23.58 -0.76
N GLU A 627 14.32 24.62 0.04
CA GLU A 627 15.06 24.85 1.28
C GLU A 627 14.72 23.78 2.32
N THR A 628 15.74 23.29 3.02
CA THR A 628 15.60 22.27 4.06
C THR A 628 15.27 22.92 5.41
N LYS A 629 15.11 22.10 6.46
CA LYS A 629 14.93 22.60 7.83
C LYS A 629 16.15 23.38 8.34
N THR A 630 17.32 23.18 7.74
CA THR A 630 18.54 23.93 8.03
C THR A 630 18.63 25.11 7.06
N LYS A 631 18.53 26.33 7.60
CA LYS A 631 18.56 27.57 6.81
C LYS A 631 19.82 27.65 5.95
N GLY A 632 19.66 28.02 4.68
CA GLY A 632 20.77 28.13 3.73
C GLY A 632 21.26 26.79 3.15
N VAL A 633 20.55 25.69 3.40
CA VAL A 633 20.79 24.37 2.82
C VAL A 633 19.59 23.94 1.99
N TYR A 634 19.83 23.53 0.75
CA TYR A 634 18.81 23.30 -0.27
C TYR A 634 18.91 21.90 -0.89
N THR A 635 17.78 21.28 -1.22
CA THR A 635 17.71 20.15 -2.15
C THR A 635 17.53 20.70 -3.57
N LEU A 636 18.37 20.29 -4.52
CA LEU A 636 18.25 20.69 -5.92
C LEU A 636 17.49 19.61 -6.70
N PHE A 637 16.47 19.99 -7.46
CA PHE A 637 15.84 19.13 -8.45
C PHE A 637 16.50 19.38 -9.79
N VAL A 638 16.91 18.33 -10.47
CA VAL A 638 17.75 18.42 -11.67
C VAL A 638 17.10 17.75 -12.88
N GLY A 639 17.40 18.28 -14.06
CA GLY A 639 16.92 17.78 -15.34
C GLY A 639 17.98 17.81 -16.45
N VAL A 640 17.67 17.16 -17.56
CA VAL A 640 18.49 17.13 -18.80
C VAL A 640 17.65 17.54 -19.99
N ARG A 641 18.30 17.82 -21.13
CA ARG A 641 17.58 18.06 -22.39
C ARG A 641 16.82 16.81 -22.84
N ILE A 642 15.68 17.05 -23.47
CA ILE A 642 14.85 16.00 -24.08
C ILE A 642 15.36 15.78 -25.51
N PRO A 643 15.78 14.57 -25.90
CA PRO A 643 16.16 14.30 -27.28
C PRO A 643 14.99 14.52 -28.24
N PRO A 644 15.22 15.01 -29.48
CA PRO A 644 14.13 15.38 -30.41
C PRO A 644 13.13 14.27 -30.71
N ASN A 645 13.56 13.01 -30.66
CA ASN A 645 12.75 11.84 -31.00
C ASN A 645 12.08 11.18 -29.78
N TRP A 646 12.29 11.72 -28.59
CA TRP A 646 11.77 11.13 -27.36
C TRP A 646 10.41 11.69 -27.00
N LYS A 647 9.45 10.79 -26.77
CA LYS A 647 8.17 11.14 -26.17
C LYS A 647 8.26 11.00 -24.66
N VAL A 648 8.46 12.10 -23.94
CA VAL A 648 8.55 12.06 -22.47
C VAL A 648 7.17 12.24 -21.84
N PRO A 649 6.80 11.50 -20.77
CA PRO A 649 5.53 11.73 -20.07
C PRO A 649 5.47 13.15 -19.47
N GLU A 650 4.35 13.86 -19.60
CA GLU A 650 4.22 15.26 -19.16
C GLU A 650 4.62 15.50 -17.69
N LYS A 651 4.27 14.56 -16.80
CA LYS A 651 4.66 14.61 -15.38
C LYS A 651 6.17 14.64 -15.15
N GLU A 652 6.96 14.15 -16.11
CA GLU A 652 8.42 14.09 -16.09
C GLU A 652 9.07 15.29 -16.79
N VAL A 653 8.27 16.17 -17.36
CA VAL A 653 8.73 17.42 -17.98
C VAL A 653 8.67 18.54 -16.93
N ARG A 654 9.69 19.39 -16.92
CA ARG A 654 9.74 20.64 -16.17
C ARG A 654 10.15 21.77 -17.10
N GLU A 655 9.57 22.93 -16.88
CA GLU A 655 9.85 24.12 -17.70
C GLU A 655 10.68 25.12 -16.90
N VAL A 656 11.76 25.60 -17.51
CA VAL A 656 12.65 26.61 -16.94
C VAL A 656 12.99 27.58 -18.07
N ASP A 657 12.78 28.87 -17.84
CA ASP A 657 13.05 29.93 -18.83
C ASP A 657 12.44 29.65 -20.22
N GLY A 658 11.20 29.14 -20.25
CA GLY A 658 10.46 28.82 -21.49
C GLY A 658 10.95 27.58 -22.23
N LYS A 659 11.92 26.82 -21.68
CA LYS A 659 12.44 25.58 -22.26
C LYS A 659 12.05 24.37 -21.44
N LYS A 660 11.71 23.27 -22.13
CA LYS A 660 11.31 22.00 -21.52
C LYS A 660 12.51 21.09 -21.29
N TYR A 661 12.65 20.60 -20.07
CA TYR A 661 13.67 19.66 -19.65
C TYR A 661 13.03 18.41 -19.03
N MET A 662 13.68 17.27 -19.18
CA MET A 662 13.27 16.04 -18.51
C MET A 662 13.83 16.03 -17.10
N TYR A 663 12.96 15.95 -16.10
CA TYR A 663 13.33 15.76 -14.71
C TYR A 663 13.97 14.37 -14.51
N ILE A 664 15.12 14.30 -13.84
CA ILE A 664 15.86 13.04 -13.65
C ILE A 664 16.10 12.66 -12.19
N GLY A 665 15.94 13.59 -11.25
CA GLY A 665 16.07 13.30 -9.83
C GLY A 665 16.34 14.54 -8.96
N LYS A 666 16.52 14.31 -7.66
CA LYS A 666 16.84 15.35 -6.67
C LYS A 666 18.17 15.04 -6.01
N THR A 667 19.05 16.03 -5.86
CA THR A 667 20.36 15.86 -5.22
C THR A 667 20.24 15.62 -3.71
N PHE A 668 21.32 15.17 -3.08
CA PHE A 668 21.50 15.42 -1.64
C PHE A 668 21.54 16.92 -1.32
N ASN A 669 21.41 17.25 -0.05
CA ASN A 669 21.39 18.62 0.45
C ASN A 669 22.68 19.38 0.12
N VAL A 670 22.55 20.58 -0.46
CA VAL A 670 23.63 21.44 -0.93
C VAL A 670 23.60 22.76 -0.17
N LYS A 671 24.76 23.25 0.25
CA LYS A 671 24.89 24.56 0.90
C LYS A 671 24.82 25.68 -0.15
N GLY A 672 24.04 26.72 0.17
CA GLY A 672 23.93 27.93 -0.64
C GLY A 672 22.97 27.79 -1.82
N TYR A 673 22.19 28.85 -2.03
CA TYR A 673 21.17 28.93 -3.07
C TYR A 673 21.76 28.72 -4.48
N LYS A 674 21.01 28.04 -5.35
CA LYS A 674 21.33 27.84 -6.77
C LYS A 674 20.07 28.14 -7.57
N LYS A 675 20.10 29.19 -8.40
CA LYS A 675 18.91 29.63 -9.14
C LYS A 675 18.44 28.52 -10.10
N PRO A 676 17.14 28.22 -10.21
CA PRO A 676 16.62 27.44 -11.32
C PRO A 676 17.13 27.99 -12.66
N GLY A 677 17.55 27.11 -13.56
CA GLY A 677 18.25 27.45 -14.81
C GLY A 677 19.78 27.31 -14.73
N THR A 678 20.35 27.25 -13.52
CA THR A 678 21.80 27.05 -13.34
C THR A 678 22.21 25.64 -13.80
N ILE A 679 23.26 25.54 -14.61
CA ILE A 679 23.86 24.25 -14.98
C ILE A 679 24.87 23.83 -13.91
N VAL A 680 24.68 22.60 -13.42
CA VAL A 680 25.43 22.03 -12.32
C VAL A 680 26.03 20.70 -12.76
N SER A 681 27.25 20.45 -12.31
CA SER A 681 27.82 19.11 -12.39
C SER A 681 27.30 18.30 -11.22
N ILE A 682 26.74 17.13 -11.53
CA ILE A 682 26.29 16.15 -10.56
C ILE A 682 26.97 14.80 -10.83
N SER A 683 27.22 14.03 -9.77
CA SER A 683 27.58 12.62 -9.88
C SER A 683 26.40 11.73 -9.51
N PHE A 684 26.26 10.57 -10.14
CA PHE A 684 25.20 9.60 -9.85
C PHE A 684 25.73 8.16 -9.91
N HIS A 685 25.05 7.25 -9.20
CA HIS A 685 25.44 5.84 -9.14
C HIS A 685 24.80 5.01 -10.24
N THR A 686 23.49 5.12 -10.46
CA THR A 686 22.76 4.30 -11.44
C THR A 686 21.82 5.15 -12.28
N LEU A 687 21.76 4.92 -13.58
CA LEU A 687 20.78 5.51 -14.49
C LEU A 687 19.75 4.46 -14.89
N ASN A 688 18.51 4.65 -14.41
CA ASN A 688 17.36 3.86 -14.78
C ASN A 688 16.66 4.47 -15.98
N HIS A 689 16.61 3.74 -17.09
CA HIS A 689 15.93 4.12 -18.31
C HIS A 689 14.61 3.35 -18.43
N TYR A 690 13.50 4.07 -18.33
CA TYR A 690 12.15 3.55 -18.46
C TYR A 690 11.63 3.64 -19.89
N VAL A 691 11.18 2.51 -20.43
CA VAL A 691 10.51 2.46 -21.75
C VAL A 691 9.10 1.93 -21.61
N ASN A 692 8.11 2.74 -22.01
CA ASN A 692 6.73 2.33 -22.16
C ASN A 692 6.45 1.93 -23.62
N ARG A 693 6.63 0.64 -23.92
CA ARG A 693 6.43 0.09 -25.28
C ARG A 693 5.03 0.35 -25.85
N LYS A 694 4.03 0.61 -25.00
CA LYS A 694 2.64 0.83 -25.42
C LYS A 694 2.40 2.25 -25.92
N THR A 695 3.00 3.25 -25.29
CA THR A 695 2.78 4.67 -25.60
C THR A 695 3.91 5.27 -26.43
N GLY A 696 5.03 4.54 -26.55
CA GLY A 696 6.29 5.03 -27.08
C GLY A 696 6.99 6.00 -26.14
N GLU A 697 6.54 6.10 -24.87
CA GLU A 697 7.13 7.04 -23.93
C GLU A 697 8.44 6.51 -23.35
N GLU A 698 9.42 7.40 -23.22
CA GLU A 698 10.77 7.11 -22.73
C GLU A 698 11.21 8.21 -21.76
N TRP A 699 11.80 7.82 -20.63
CA TRP A 699 12.39 8.76 -19.67
C TRP A 699 13.48 8.10 -18.82
N ILE A 700 14.36 8.90 -18.24
CA ILE A 700 15.44 8.42 -17.36
C ILE A 700 15.31 8.94 -15.93
N ARG A 701 15.90 8.22 -14.98
CA ARG A 701 16.09 8.62 -13.59
C ARG A 701 17.49 8.25 -13.13
N ILE A 702 18.05 9.08 -12.26
CA ILE A 702 19.35 8.82 -11.65
C ILE A 702 19.23 8.53 -10.15
N TYR A 703 20.05 7.62 -9.66
CA TYR A 703 20.13 7.20 -8.26
C TYR A 703 21.35 7.81 -7.56
N GLU A 704 21.20 8.16 -6.27
CA GLU A 704 22.21 8.86 -5.43
C GLU A 704 22.86 10.11 -6.08
N PRO A 705 22.12 11.04 -6.70
CA PRO A 705 22.72 12.24 -7.31
C PRO A 705 23.36 13.17 -6.26
N LYS A 706 24.63 13.52 -6.47
CA LYS A 706 25.45 14.40 -5.62
C LYS A 706 25.91 15.62 -6.40
N PHE A 707 25.75 16.79 -5.81
CA PHE A 707 26.26 18.04 -6.37
C PHE A 707 27.80 18.10 -6.29
N LEU A 708 28.45 18.42 -7.41
CA LEU A 708 29.90 18.60 -7.50
C LEU A 708 30.29 20.08 -7.60
N GLY A 709 29.56 20.86 -8.39
CA GLY A 709 29.85 22.27 -8.59
C GLY A 709 28.94 22.94 -9.62
N VAL A 710 29.04 24.26 -9.71
CA VAL A 710 28.37 25.06 -10.75
C VAL A 710 29.25 25.10 -12.00
N ARG A 711 28.65 24.98 -13.18
CA ARG A 711 29.33 25.08 -14.48
C ARG A 711 29.00 26.42 -15.12
N GLU A 712 29.60 27.50 -14.61
CA GLU A 712 29.29 28.88 -15.02
C GLU A 712 29.51 29.15 -16.51
N LYS A 713 30.47 28.45 -17.13
CA LYS A 713 30.81 28.60 -18.56
C LYS A 713 29.95 27.73 -19.49
N GLN A 714 29.17 26.80 -18.94
CA GLN A 714 28.37 25.86 -19.73
C GLN A 714 27.00 26.45 -20.00
N THR A 715 26.57 26.42 -21.26
CA THR A 715 25.33 27.07 -21.72
C THR A 715 24.19 26.07 -21.97
N VAL A 716 24.51 24.78 -22.11
CA VAL A 716 23.53 23.71 -22.30
C VAL A 716 23.85 22.52 -21.39
N PRO A 717 22.85 21.94 -20.69
CA PRO A 717 23.04 20.70 -19.95
C PRO A 717 23.09 19.52 -20.93
N ASP A 718 23.58 18.38 -20.46
CA ASP A 718 23.56 17.13 -21.23
C ASP A 718 22.12 16.74 -21.58
N ASP A 719 21.95 15.91 -22.60
CA ASP A 719 20.69 15.27 -22.95
C ASP A 719 20.59 13.83 -22.41
N ALA A 720 19.42 13.22 -22.61
CA ALA A 720 19.15 11.88 -22.12
C ALA A 720 20.00 10.79 -22.78
N GLU A 721 20.35 10.95 -24.07
CA GLU A 721 21.15 9.98 -24.82
C GLU A 721 22.62 10.07 -24.40
N GLU A 722 23.13 11.29 -24.20
CA GLU A 722 24.43 11.57 -23.60
C GLU A 722 24.52 10.93 -22.20
N ALA A 723 23.52 11.14 -21.34
CA ALA A 723 23.44 10.53 -20.01
C ALA A 723 23.49 8.99 -20.08
N ILE A 724 22.74 8.38 -21.02
CA ILE A 724 22.74 6.93 -21.24
C ILE A 724 24.11 6.43 -21.71
N ALA A 725 24.77 7.15 -22.63
CA ALA A 725 26.08 6.78 -23.13
C ALA A 725 27.13 6.80 -22.00
N ILE A 726 27.11 7.84 -21.16
CA ILE A 726 27.95 7.95 -19.96
C ILE A 726 27.70 6.76 -19.03
N ALA A 727 26.44 6.45 -18.73
CA ALA A 727 26.08 5.36 -17.84
C ALA A 727 26.49 3.99 -18.41
N LYS A 728 26.27 3.73 -19.71
CA LYS A 728 26.66 2.47 -20.37
C LYS A 728 28.16 2.25 -20.35
N LYS A 729 28.96 3.29 -20.62
CA LYS A 729 30.43 3.22 -20.58
C LYS A 729 30.94 2.78 -19.22
N LEU A 730 30.20 3.09 -18.17
CA LEU A 730 30.55 2.79 -16.79
C LEU A 730 29.76 1.58 -16.22
N GLU A 731 28.97 0.89 -17.03
CA GLU A 731 28.09 -0.22 -16.60
C GLU A 731 27.06 0.18 -15.51
N LEU A 732 26.67 1.45 -15.49
CA LEU A 732 25.72 2.03 -14.53
C LEU A 732 24.30 2.18 -15.14
N TYR A 733 24.07 1.57 -16.31
CA TYR A 733 22.85 1.72 -17.11
C TYR A 733 21.88 0.55 -16.91
N GLU A 734 20.67 0.87 -16.45
CA GLU A 734 19.60 -0.09 -16.20
C GLU A 734 18.39 0.18 -17.08
N LYS A 735 18.06 -0.74 -18.00
CA LYS A 735 16.88 -0.59 -18.87
C LYS A 735 15.65 -1.24 -18.25
N LYS A 736 14.79 -0.42 -17.64
CA LYS A 736 13.49 -0.84 -17.09
C LYS A 736 12.41 -0.76 -18.17
N VAL A 737 12.26 -1.84 -18.95
CA VAL A 737 11.11 -1.95 -19.87
C VAL A 737 9.86 -2.15 -19.03
N ARG A 738 8.95 -1.17 -19.04
CA ARG A 738 7.62 -1.35 -18.46
C ARG A 738 6.87 -2.30 -19.41
N LEU A 739 7.09 -3.59 -19.21
CA LEU A 739 6.44 -4.67 -19.94
C LEU A 739 4.93 -4.42 -19.88
N ALA A 740 4.31 -4.26 -21.04
CA ALA A 740 2.93 -4.66 -21.14
C ALA A 740 2.91 -6.13 -20.68
N LEU A 741 2.15 -6.44 -19.61
CA LEU A 741 2.11 -7.80 -19.03
C LEU A 741 1.83 -8.88 -20.09
N PHE A 742 1.26 -8.52 -21.24
CA PHE A 742 0.98 -9.43 -22.34
C PHE A 742 1.54 -8.85 -23.63
N PRO A 743 2.32 -9.63 -24.42
CA PRO A 743 2.76 -9.20 -25.74
C PRO A 743 1.57 -9.08 -26.70
N MET A 744 1.70 -8.24 -27.73
CA MET A 744 0.87 -8.29 -28.93
C MET A 744 1.73 -8.90 -30.02
N ASP A 745 1.71 -10.22 -30.15
CA ASP A 745 2.37 -10.97 -31.20
C ASP A 745 1.39 -11.99 -31.79
N ASP A 746 1.67 -12.45 -33.00
CA ASP A 746 0.87 -13.49 -33.65
C ASP A 746 1.49 -14.88 -33.40
N LYS A 747 1.87 -15.18 -32.14
CA LYS A 747 2.44 -16.48 -31.75
C LYS A 747 1.49 -17.22 -30.81
N LEU A 748 1.54 -18.55 -30.88
CA LEU A 748 0.89 -19.42 -29.91
C LEU A 748 1.80 -19.63 -28.71
N HIS A 749 1.30 -19.31 -27.52
CA HIS A 749 2.00 -19.41 -26.25
C HIS A 749 1.48 -20.62 -25.46
N PRO A 750 2.34 -21.53 -24.98
CA PRO A 750 1.93 -22.58 -24.06
C PRO A 750 1.36 -22.00 -22.77
N ALA A 751 0.29 -22.59 -22.25
CA ALA A 751 -0.34 -22.15 -21.02
C ALA A 751 -0.85 -23.32 -20.18
N VAL A 752 -1.08 -23.06 -18.89
CA VAL A 752 -1.72 -23.99 -17.95
C VAL A 752 -2.84 -23.28 -17.22
N MET A 753 -3.95 -24.01 -17.00
CA MET A 753 -5.05 -23.62 -16.14
C MET A 753 -5.11 -24.62 -14.98
N GLN A 754 -4.90 -24.13 -13.76
CA GLN A 754 -4.85 -24.95 -12.54
C GLN A 754 -5.90 -24.48 -11.52
N ASN A 755 -6.72 -25.40 -11.03
CA ASN A 755 -7.47 -25.16 -9.81
C ASN A 755 -6.51 -25.23 -8.62
N HIS A 756 -6.54 -24.20 -7.80
CA HIS A 756 -5.73 -24.06 -6.62
C HIS A 756 -6.63 -23.98 -5.39
N TYR A 757 -6.73 -25.11 -4.69
CA TYR A 757 -7.54 -25.26 -3.49
C TYR A 757 -6.73 -24.94 -2.24
N ARG A 758 -7.37 -24.22 -1.31
CA ARG A 758 -6.83 -23.91 0.02
C ARG A 758 -7.95 -24.01 1.03
N GLY A 759 -7.89 -25.03 1.88
CA GLY A 759 -8.97 -25.39 2.79
C GLY A 759 -10.27 -25.60 2.02
N LYS A 760 -11.26 -24.75 2.28
CA LYS A 760 -12.60 -24.79 1.67
C LYS A 760 -12.77 -23.84 0.48
N SER A 761 -11.67 -23.25 0.00
CA SER A 761 -11.71 -22.26 -1.08
C SER A 761 -10.94 -22.74 -2.31
N VAL A 762 -11.32 -22.25 -3.49
CA VAL A 762 -10.62 -22.56 -4.74
C VAL A 762 -10.58 -21.35 -5.68
N HIS A 763 -9.47 -21.17 -6.38
CA HIS A 763 -9.39 -20.25 -7.51
C HIS A 763 -8.68 -20.92 -8.67
N MET A 764 -8.93 -20.42 -9.88
CA MET A 764 -8.26 -20.91 -11.08
C MET A 764 -7.09 -20.00 -11.41
N ASP A 765 -5.88 -20.52 -11.39
CA ASP A 765 -4.71 -19.83 -11.89
C ASP A 765 -4.51 -20.13 -13.38
N PHE A 766 -4.55 -19.09 -14.21
CA PHE A 766 -4.29 -19.16 -15.64
C PHE A 766 -2.94 -18.53 -15.95
N ARG A 767 -1.97 -19.35 -16.36
CA ARG A 767 -0.57 -18.97 -16.58
C ARG A 767 -0.17 -19.22 -18.03
N ILE A 768 0.42 -18.23 -18.68
CA ILE A 768 0.78 -18.23 -20.09
C ILE A 768 2.28 -17.94 -20.21
N LYS A 769 3.02 -18.82 -20.87
CA LYS A 769 4.46 -18.67 -21.08
C LYS A 769 4.73 -17.60 -22.12
N VAL A 770 5.45 -16.55 -21.74
CA VAL A 770 5.98 -15.53 -22.64
C VAL A 770 7.48 -15.50 -22.45
N ASN A 771 8.23 -15.94 -23.46
CA ASN A 771 9.69 -16.10 -23.37
C ASN A 771 10.08 -17.00 -22.17
N ASN A 772 10.88 -16.48 -21.23
CA ASN A 772 11.44 -17.20 -20.09
C ASN A 772 10.66 -16.97 -18.78
N TYR A 773 9.42 -16.48 -18.84
CA TYR A 773 8.57 -16.27 -17.66
C TYR A 773 7.10 -16.52 -17.98
N LEU A 774 6.26 -16.63 -16.95
CA LEU A 774 4.82 -16.77 -17.07
C LEU A 774 4.14 -15.46 -16.74
N VAL A 775 3.14 -15.12 -17.54
CA VAL A 775 2.20 -14.02 -17.31
C VAL A 775 0.80 -14.58 -17.22
N GLY A 776 -0.10 -13.93 -16.51
CA GLY A 776 -1.40 -14.55 -16.31
C GLY A 776 -2.28 -13.86 -15.30
N MET A 777 -3.28 -14.59 -14.85
CA MET A 777 -4.31 -14.11 -13.95
C MET A 777 -4.76 -15.20 -13.00
N THR A 778 -5.14 -14.80 -11.79
CA THR A 778 -5.93 -15.61 -10.87
C THR A 778 -7.41 -15.28 -11.12
N ILE A 779 -8.24 -16.29 -11.34
CA ILE A 779 -9.65 -16.21 -11.68
C ILE A 779 -10.48 -16.72 -10.50
N ALA A 780 -11.31 -15.85 -9.94
CA ALA A 780 -12.23 -16.17 -8.85
C ALA A 780 -13.45 -16.96 -9.36
N HIS A 781 -13.23 -18.22 -9.72
CA HIS A 781 -14.25 -19.05 -10.36
C HIS A 781 -15.05 -19.94 -9.38
N GLU A 782 -14.77 -19.94 -8.09
CA GLU A 782 -15.54 -20.73 -7.11
C GLU A 782 -16.98 -20.22 -6.97
N LYS A 783 -17.95 -21.13 -6.88
CA LYS A 783 -19.31 -20.83 -6.40
C LYS A 783 -19.31 -20.79 -4.86
N PRO A 784 -19.61 -19.64 -4.22
CA PRO A 784 -19.47 -19.49 -2.78
C PRO A 784 -20.20 -20.57 -1.97
N GLY A 785 -19.54 -21.14 -0.96
CA GLY A 785 -20.13 -22.06 0.00
C GLY A 785 -20.44 -23.47 -0.51
N ARG A 786 -19.99 -23.84 -1.72
CA ARG A 786 -20.21 -25.18 -2.28
C ARG A 786 -19.20 -26.21 -1.76
N ILE A 787 -17.96 -25.80 -1.50
CA ILE A 787 -16.95 -26.64 -0.88
C ILE A 787 -17.14 -26.56 0.64
N LYS A 788 -17.63 -27.64 1.25
CA LYS A 788 -17.98 -27.68 2.69
C LYS A 788 -16.84 -28.18 3.57
N GLU A 789 -15.92 -28.95 2.98
CA GLU A 789 -14.82 -29.63 3.66
C GLU A 789 -13.48 -29.22 3.05
N ASP A 790 -12.42 -29.36 3.84
CA ASP A 790 -11.08 -29.00 3.40
C ASP A 790 -10.59 -29.97 2.32
N VAL A 791 -10.15 -29.42 1.19
CA VAL A 791 -9.52 -30.21 0.12
C VAL A 791 -8.05 -30.38 0.44
N LYS A 792 -7.65 -31.61 0.79
CA LYS A 792 -6.29 -31.94 1.23
C LYS A 792 -5.53 -32.84 0.25
N THR A 793 -6.24 -33.46 -0.71
CA THR A 793 -5.64 -34.40 -1.66
C THR A 793 -6.00 -34.04 -3.10
N LEU A 794 -5.14 -34.44 -4.04
CA LEU A 794 -5.42 -34.30 -5.47
C LEU A 794 -6.66 -35.11 -5.89
N ALA A 795 -6.90 -36.27 -5.28
CA ALA A 795 -8.08 -37.09 -5.55
C ALA A 795 -9.39 -36.35 -5.19
N GLN A 796 -9.44 -35.69 -4.03
CA GLN A 796 -10.58 -34.85 -3.63
C GLN A 796 -10.79 -33.68 -4.60
N ALA A 797 -9.71 -33.02 -5.02
CA ALA A 797 -9.77 -31.96 -6.01
C ALA A 797 -10.36 -32.45 -7.35
N LYS A 798 -9.86 -33.58 -7.87
CA LYS A 798 -10.36 -34.19 -9.11
C LYS A 798 -11.82 -34.63 -9.00
N GLU A 799 -12.25 -35.11 -7.84
CA GLU A 799 -13.66 -35.48 -7.61
C GLU A 799 -14.58 -34.26 -7.69
N ILE A 800 -14.21 -33.16 -7.02
CA ILE A 800 -14.92 -31.88 -7.12
C ILE A 800 -14.98 -31.39 -8.58
N GLU A 801 -13.90 -31.58 -9.34
CA GLU A 801 -13.81 -31.19 -10.75
C GLU A 801 -14.69 -32.01 -11.71
N ARG A 802 -15.08 -33.23 -11.34
CA ARG A 802 -16.06 -34.04 -12.09
C ARG A 802 -17.44 -33.39 -12.05
N HIS A 803 -17.78 -32.75 -10.94
CA HIS A 803 -19.06 -32.05 -10.74
C HIS A 803 -18.95 -30.56 -11.07
N TRP A 804 -18.38 -30.23 -12.24
CA TRP A 804 -17.92 -28.88 -12.56
C TRP A 804 -18.98 -27.77 -12.39
N GLU A 805 -20.18 -27.98 -12.92
CA GLU A 805 -21.28 -27.00 -12.85
C GLU A 805 -21.81 -26.82 -11.42
N GLU A 806 -21.51 -27.72 -10.47
CA GLU A 806 -21.91 -27.59 -9.08
C GLU A 806 -21.01 -26.61 -8.31
N TYR A 807 -19.71 -26.65 -8.59
CA TYR A 807 -18.66 -25.97 -7.80
C TYR A 807 -18.08 -24.72 -8.47
N PHE A 808 -18.13 -24.62 -9.81
CA PHE A 808 -17.42 -23.57 -10.54
C PHE A 808 -18.31 -22.68 -11.42
N LYS A 809 -17.96 -21.40 -11.49
CA LYS A 809 -18.58 -20.33 -12.30
C LYS A 809 -18.07 -20.31 -13.75
N MET A 810 -16.80 -20.67 -13.95
CA MET A 810 -16.15 -20.60 -15.27
C MET A 810 -16.56 -21.81 -16.10
N THR A 811 -17.23 -21.60 -17.22
CA THR A 811 -17.59 -22.67 -18.17
C THR A 811 -17.11 -22.28 -19.57
N ASN A 812 -17.08 -23.22 -20.52
CA ASN A 812 -16.73 -22.90 -21.91
C ASN A 812 -17.88 -22.26 -22.72
N LYS A 813 -19.00 -21.95 -22.05
CA LYS A 813 -20.17 -21.30 -22.64
C LYS A 813 -20.01 -19.77 -22.53
N PRO A 814 -20.56 -19.00 -23.48
CA PRO A 814 -20.60 -17.55 -23.35
C PRO A 814 -21.25 -17.08 -22.04
N GLN A 815 -20.75 -15.97 -21.51
CA GLN A 815 -21.19 -15.38 -20.25
C GLN A 815 -21.64 -13.94 -20.50
N THR A 816 -22.93 -13.68 -20.29
CA THR A 816 -23.52 -12.33 -20.28
C THR A 816 -24.26 -12.10 -18.97
N TYR A 817 -24.50 -10.83 -18.63
CA TYR A 817 -25.23 -10.47 -17.41
C TYR A 817 -26.66 -11.05 -17.38
N PHE A 818 -27.23 -11.38 -18.54
CA PHE A 818 -28.61 -11.84 -18.71
C PHE A 818 -28.84 -13.33 -18.47
N VAL A 819 -27.80 -14.19 -18.52
CA VAL A 819 -27.97 -15.66 -18.44
C VAL A 819 -27.77 -16.22 -17.02
N GLY A 820 -27.84 -15.38 -15.98
CA GLY A 820 -27.48 -15.79 -14.61
C GLY A 820 -26.01 -16.20 -14.44
N ARG A 821 -25.16 -16.01 -15.47
CA ARG A 821 -23.73 -16.33 -15.47
C ARG A 821 -22.91 -15.05 -15.32
N ARG A 822 -22.62 -14.68 -14.07
CA ARG A 822 -21.77 -13.52 -13.76
C ARG A 822 -20.38 -13.67 -14.40
N LYS A 823 -19.85 -12.56 -14.91
CA LYS A 823 -18.46 -12.45 -15.37
C LYS A 823 -17.50 -12.76 -14.22
N LEU A 824 -16.32 -13.30 -14.54
CA LEU A 824 -15.40 -13.80 -13.53
C LEU A 824 -14.49 -12.67 -13.08
N TRP A 825 -14.42 -12.41 -11.78
CA TRP A 825 -13.42 -11.50 -11.25
C TRP A 825 -12.03 -12.11 -11.38
N ILE A 826 -11.06 -11.31 -11.84
CA ILE A 826 -9.66 -11.69 -11.92
C ILE A 826 -8.74 -10.70 -11.21
N THR A 827 -7.58 -11.20 -10.82
CA THR A 827 -6.42 -10.39 -10.43
C THR A 827 -5.23 -10.77 -11.30
N TRP A 828 -4.48 -9.77 -11.77
CA TRP A 828 -3.28 -10.04 -12.58
C TRP A 828 -2.17 -10.59 -11.71
N LYS A 829 -1.49 -11.60 -12.22
CA LYS A 829 -0.28 -12.13 -11.58
C LYS A 829 0.92 -11.29 -11.96
N LYS A 830 1.87 -11.14 -11.02
CA LYS A 830 3.24 -10.73 -11.36
C LYS A 830 3.89 -11.82 -12.22
N PRO A 831 4.93 -11.52 -13.02
CA PRO A 831 5.68 -12.54 -13.73
C PRO A 831 6.12 -13.68 -12.79
N GLU A 832 5.82 -14.92 -13.16
CA GLU A 832 6.12 -16.13 -12.38
C GLU A 832 7.12 -17.05 -13.13
N PRO A 833 7.90 -17.90 -12.44
CA PRO A 833 8.82 -18.85 -13.07
C PRO A 833 8.11 -19.88 -13.99
N VAL A 834 8.77 -20.30 -15.07
CA VAL A 834 8.24 -21.27 -16.05
C VAL A 834 7.90 -22.63 -15.42
N ALA A 835 8.54 -22.98 -14.30
CA ALA A 835 8.28 -24.21 -13.55
C ALA A 835 6.79 -24.40 -13.18
N TRP A 836 6.05 -23.31 -12.98
CA TRP A 836 4.62 -23.37 -12.62
C TRP A 836 3.71 -24.00 -13.71
N LEU A 837 4.18 -24.14 -14.95
CA LEU A 837 3.43 -24.82 -16.02
C LEU A 837 3.11 -26.29 -15.72
N ASN A 838 3.94 -26.92 -14.89
CA ASN A 838 3.90 -28.36 -14.65
C ASN A 838 3.52 -28.73 -13.20
N VAL A 839 3.18 -27.74 -12.37
CA VAL A 839 2.85 -27.99 -10.96
C VAL A 839 1.47 -28.65 -10.84
N GLU A 840 1.44 -29.88 -10.34
CA GLU A 840 0.21 -30.60 -9.97
C GLU A 840 0.51 -31.43 -8.73
N GLY A 841 -0.38 -31.42 -7.74
CA GLY A 841 -0.19 -32.15 -6.50
C GLY A 841 -0.56 -31.34 -5.25
N VAL A 842 -0.18 -31.89 -4.10
CA VAL A 842 -0.48 -31.33 -2.78
C VAL A 842 0.76 -30.67 -2.22
N VAL A 843 0.58 -29.49 -1.64
CA VAL A 843 1.59 -28.69 -0.96
C VAL A 843 1.17 -28.54 0.50
N GLU A 844 2.08 -28.79 1.43
CA GLU A 844 1.78 -28.81 2.87
C GLU A 844 1.54 -27.39 3.44
N PRO A 845 0.74 -27.24 4.51
CA PRO A 845 0.56 -25.97 5.20
C PRO A 845 1.89 -25.26 5.50
N GLY A 846 1.95 -23.96 5.19
CA GLY A 846 3.15 -23.13 5.37
C GLY A 846 4.10 -23.11 4.18
N GLN A 847 3.92 -23.99 3.19
CA GLN A 847 4.68 -23.98 1.93
C GLN A 847 4.01 -23.12 0.84
N VAL A 848 4.72 -22.89 -0.26
CA VAL A 848 4.33 -21.96 -1.33
C VAL A 848 3.13 -22.47 -2.11
N GLY A 849 2.01 -21.77 -1.94
CA GLY A 849 0.72 -22.19 -2.46
C GLY A 849 -0.24 -22.64 -1.36
N ALA A 850 0.26 -23.12 -0.22
CA ALA A 850 -0.57 -23.44 0.94
C ALA A 850 -0.84 -22.21 1.83
N THR A 851 -1.79 -22.29 2.75
CA THR A 851 -1.93 -21.29 3.83
C THR A 851 -1.10 -21.73 5.04
N LYS A 852 -0.96 -20.86 6.06
CA LYS A 852 -0.24 -21.23 7.30
C LYS A 852 -0.82 -22.50 7.97
N ARG A 853 -2.08 -22.83 7.71
CA ARG A 853 -2.82 -23.91 8.40
C ARG A 853 -3.47 -24.94 7.47
N GLU A 854 -3.59 -24.65 6.18
CA GLU A 854 -4.30 -25.49 5.22
C GLU A 854 -3.40 -25.83 4.05
N TYR A 855 -3.56 -27.05 3.52
CA TYR A 855 -2.84 -27.54 2.34
C TYR A 855 -3.15 -26.67 1.11
N GLY A 856 -2.20 -26.55 0.20
CA GLY A 856 -2.39 -26.03 -1.14
C GLY A 856 -2.49 -27.18 -2.12
N VAL A 857 -3.65 -27.44 -2.70
CA VAL A 857 -3.82 -28.50 -3.71
C VAL A 857 -3.91 -27.87 -5.09
N PHE A 858 -2.93 -28.17 -5.95
CA PHE A 858 -2.90 -27.76 -7.35
C PHE A 858 -3.37 -28.90 -8.24
N SER A 859 -4.47 -28.69 -8.96
CA SER A 859 -5.00 -29.63 -9.94
C SER A 859 -4.95 -28.99 -11.32
N ILE A 860 -4.27 -29.61 -12.29
CA ILE A 860 -4.24 -29.12 -13.67
C ILE A 860 -5.59 -29.47 -14.31
N VAL A 861 -6.29 -28.45 -14.78
CA VAL A 861 -7.62 -28.58 -15.40
C VAL A 861 -7.53 -28.53 -16.93
N ASP A 862 -6.62 -27.72 -17.48
CA ASP A 862 -6.39 -27.63 -18.92
C ASP A 862 -4.95 -27.16 -19.21
N LYS A 863 -4.42 -27.52 -20.39
CA LYS A 863 -3.12 -27.07 -20.91
C LYS A 863 -3.28 -26.43 -22.29
N PRO A 864 -3.93 -25.26 -22.38
CA PRO A 864 -4.21 -24.64 -23.66
C PRO A 864 -2.96 -24.05 -24.32
N LYS A 865 -3.02 -23.85 -25.63
CA LYS A 865 -2.22 -22.82 -26.31
C LYS A 865 -3.02 -21.52 -26.34
N VAL A 866 -2.35 -20.38 -26.23
CA VAL A 866 -3.00 -19.06 -26.20
C VAL A 866 -2.36 -18.15 -27.23
N MET A 867 -3.17 -17.52 -28.07
CA MET A 867 -2.72 -16.43 -28.92
C MET A 867 -3.28 -15.10 -28.38
N PHE A 868 -2.45 -14.06 -28.36
CA PHE A 868 -2.86 -12.75 -27.87
C PHE A 868 -3.57 -11.95 -28.97
N GLY A 869 -4.78 -11.49 -28.67
CA GLY A 869 -5.47 -10.49 -29.47
C GLY A 869 -5.06 -9.08 -29.08
N ALA A 870 -6.00 -8.13 -29.18
CA ALA A 870 -5.75 -6.75 -28.80
C ALA A 870 -5.44 -6.56 -27.30
N GLN A 871 -4.26 -6.01 -26.97
CA GLN A 871 -3.86 -5.68 -25.60
C GLN A 871 -3.85 -4.15 -25.38
N LYS A 872 -4.88 -3.60 -24.73
CA LYS A 872 -5.09 -2.14 -24.51
C LYS A 872 -5.25 -1.85 -23.01
N ALA A 873 -4.96 -0.64 -22.50
CA ALA A 873 -4.97 -0.33 -21.05
C ALA A 873 -6.05 -1.06 -20.22
N ALA A 874 -7.33 -0.90 -20.58
CA ALA A 874 -8.50 -1.48 -19.92
C ALA A 874 -9.13 -2.69 -20.65
N PHE A 875 -8.44 -3.32 -21.60
CA PHE A 875 -8.93 -4.46 -22.37
C PHE A 875 -7.80 -5.43 -22.74
N ARG A 876 -8.02 -6.72 -22.53
CA ARG A 876 -7.12 -7.79 -22.97
C ARG A 876 -7.94 -8.84 -23.70
N GLU A 877 -7.40 -9.40 -24.78
CA GLU A 877 -8.09 -10.39 -25.61
C GLU A 877 -7.20 -11.62 -25.77
N PHE A 878 -7.79 -12.80 -25.59
CA PHE A 878 -7.09 -14.08 -25.60
C PHE A 878 -7.86 -15.04 -26.50
N PHE A 879 -7.17 -15.70 -27.43
CA PHE A 879 -7.71 -16.81 -28.19
C PHE A 879 -7.12 -18.09 -27.59
N ILE A 880 -7.97 -18.88 -26.94
CA ILE A 880 -7.59 -20.03 -26.14
C ILE A 880 -7.88 -21.31 -26.93
N TYR A 881 -6.91 -22.21 -26.98
CA TYR A 881 -6.97 -23.50 -27.66
C TYR A 881 -6.68 -24.62 -26.65
N GLY A 882 -7.65 -24.89 -25.78
CA GLY A 882 -7.62 -25.96 -24.77
C GLY A 882 -8.68 -27.03 -25.01
N LYS A 883 -8.59 -28.13 -24.26
CA LYS A 883 -9.57 -29.22 -24.33
C LYS A 883 -10.87 -28.85 -23.63
N LYS A 884 -10.78 -28.16 -22.48
CA LYS A 884 -11.93 -27.75 -21.66
C LYS A 884 -12.36 -26.34 -21.99
N PHE A 885 -11.41 -25.42 -22.20
CA PHE A 885 -11.69 -24.04 -22.54
C PHE A 885 -11.10 -23.68 -23.90
N ASN A 886 -11.94 -23.13 -24.77
CA ASN A 886 -11.52 -22.73 -26.10
C ASN A 886 -12.20 -21.44 -26.57
N GLY A 887 -11.78 -20.93 -27.72
CA GLY A 887 -12.32 -19.76 -28.37
C GLY A 887 -11.76 -18.44 -27.83
N ARG A 888 -12.44 -17.35 -28.20
CA ARG A 888 -12.10 -15.99 -27.78
C ARG A 888 -12.61 -15.72 -26.37
N TRP A 889 -11.72 -15.19 -25.53
CA TRP A 889 -11.97 -14.72 -24.17
C TRP A 889 -11.45 -13.28 -24.03
N VAL A 890 -12.09 -12.50 -23.17
CA VAL A 890 -11.70 -11.10 -22.95
C VAL A 890 -11.62 -10.77 -21.47
N ALA A 891 -10.63 -9.95 -21.10
CA ALA A 891 -10.59 -9.29 -19.81
C ALA A 891 -10.83 -7.78 -19.98
N ARG A 892 -11.66 -7.17 -19.13
CA ARG A 892 -11.86 -5.71 -19.09
C ARG A 892 -11.78 -5.17 -17.68
N LEU A 893 -11.18 -4.00 -17.55
CA LEU A 893 -11.31 -3.18 -16.36
C LEU A 893 -12.67 -2.49 -16.41
N LEU A 894 -13.51 -2.76 -15.42
CA LEU A 894 -14.87 -2.23 -15.31
C LEU A 894 -15.07 -1.68 -13.89
N PRO A 895 -16.00 -0.74 -13.68
CA PRO A 895 -16.38 -0.31 -12.32
C PRO A 895 -16.74 -1.54 -11.48
N ASN A 896 -16.33 -1.53 -10.21
CA ASN A 896 -16.55 -2.64 -9.31
C ASN A 896 -18.06 -2.86 -9.06
N PRO A 897 -18.66 -3.96 -9.55
CA PRO A 897 -20.08 -4.23 -9.32
C PRO A 897 -20.35 -4.77 -7.91
N TRP A 898 -19.30 -5.05 -7.13
CA TRP A 898 -19.38 -5.51 -5.73
C TRP A 898 -18.86 -4.43 -4.78
N ARG A 899 -19.17 -3.16 -5.07
CA ARG A 899 -18.67 -2.01 -4.30
C ARG A 899 -19.06 -2.09 -2.82
N GLU A 900 -20.24 -2.64 -2.52
CA GLU A 900 -20.74 -2.87 -1.16
C GLU A 900 -19.99 -3.98 -0.42
N GLU A 901 -19.60 -5.05 -1.12
CA GLU A 901 -18.90 -6.19 -0.52
C GLU A 901 -17.37 -5.97 -0.46
N ILE A 902 -16.81 -5.19 -1.39
CA ILE A 902 -15.36 -4.95 -1.54
C ILE A 902 -15.09 -3.45 -1.81
N PRO A 903 -15.25 -2.57 -0.81
CA PRO A 903 -15.22 -1.11 -1.00
C PRO A 903 -13.83 -0.54 -1.35
N ARG A 904 -12.77 -1.35 -1.24
CA ARG A 904 -11.37 -0.91 -1.44
C ARG A 904 -10.92 -0.84 -2.91
N ALA A 905 -11.74 -1.24 -3.87
CA ALA A 905 -11.39 -1.22 -5.30
C ALA A 905 -12.50 -0.52 -6.12
N GLU A 906 -12.19 0.63 -6.72
CA GLU A 906 -13.11 1.35 -7.61
C GLU A 906 -13.37 0.63 -8.93
N PHE A 907 -12.35 -0.07 -9.42
CA PHE A 907 -12.40 -0.85 -10.65
C PHE A 907 -11.89 -2.26 -10.42
N VAL A 908 -12.53 -3.22 -11.07
CA VAL A 908 -12.13 -4.64 -11.06
C VAL A 908 -11.92 -5.13 -12.48
N TRP A 909 -11.00 -6.09 -12.63
CA TRP A 909 -10.85 -6.80 -13.88
C TRP A 909 -11.84 -7.95 -13.94
N LEU A 910 -12.68 -7.96 -14.97
CA LEU A 910 -13.62 -9.03 -15.27
C LEU A 910 -13.15 -9.80 -16.49
N PHE A 911 -13.21 -11.13 -16.44
CA PHE A 911 -12.83 -12.06 -17.50
C PHE A 911 -14.03 -12.91 -17.90
N TRP A 912 -14.27 -13.05 -19.20
CA TRP A 912 -15.39 -13.85 -19.70
C TRP A 912 -15.22 -14.27 -21.16
N LYS A 913 -15.99 -15.28 -21.55
CA LYS A 913 -16.18 -15.67 -22.96
C LYS A 913 -17.33 -14.85 -23.57
N PRO A 914 -17.08 -13.91 -24.51
CA PRO A 914 -18.15 -13.20 -25.19
C PRO A 914 -18.97 -14.14 -26.08
N GLU A 915 -20.26 -13.85 -26.28
CA GLU A 915 -21.07 -14.54 -27.30
C GLU A 915 -20.50 -14.30 -28.69
N ASN A 916 -20.15 -13.05 -28.99
CA ASN A 916 -19.49 -12.69 -30.21
C ASN A 916 -18.00 -13.07 -30.17
N GLN A 917 -17.62 -14.03 -31.01
CA GLN A 917 -16.25 -14.54 -31.13
C GLN A 917 -15.39 -13.76 -32.13
N THR A 918 -15.91 -12.69 -32.76
CA THR A 918 -15.19 -11.83 -33.70
C THR A 918 -14.00 -11.13 -33.02
N PRO A 919 -12.77 -11.23 -33.56
CA PRO A 919 -11.60 -10.51 -33.07
C PRO A 919 -11.82 -9.00 -32.94
N TYR A 920 -11.29 -8.37 -31.90
CA TYR A 920 -11.49 -6.93 -31.69
C TYR A 920 -10.99 -6.09 -32.86
N VAL A 921 -9.90 -6.50 -33.53
CA VAL A 921 -9.35 -5.77 -34.68
C VAL A 921 -10.33 -5.65 -35.84
N LEU A 922 -11.24 -6.62 -36.01
CA LEU A 922 -12.29 -6.63 -37.05
C LEU A 922 -13.62 -6.02 -36.57
N SER A 923 -13.68 -5.53 -35.32
CA SER A 923 -14.91 -4.93 -34.79
C SER A 923 -15.10 -3.49 -35.29
N GLN A 924 -16.36 -3.04 -35.41
CA GLN A 924 -16.66 -1.63 -35.69
C GLN A 924 -16.03 -0.66 -34.72
N ARG A 925 -15.94 -1.07 -33.46
CA ARG A 925 -15.29 -0.26 -32.43
C ARG A 925 -13.81 -0.01 -32.72
N ALA A 926 -13.13 -0.94 -33.40
CA ALA A 926 -11.75 -0.74 -33.83
C ALA A 926 -11.65 0.15 -35.08
N VAL A 927 -12.64 0.09 -35.97
CA VAL A 927 -12.80 1.01 -37.11
C VAL A 927 -13.03 2.44 -36.62
N GLN A 928 -14.09 2.68 -35.84
CA GLN A 928 -14.45 3.98 -35.27
C GLN A 928 -13.31 4.62 -34.47
N LYS A 929 -12.62 3.83 -33.63
CA LYS A 929 -11.49 4.34 -32.82
C LYS A 929 -10.17 4.46 -33.58
N LYS A 930 -10.17 4.21 -34.91
CA LYS A 930 -8.97 4.16 -35.75
C LYS A 930 -7.86 3.32 -35.10
N TRP A 931 -8.26 2.23 -34.45
CA TRP A 931 -7.36 1.35 -33.70
C TRP A 931 -6.89 0.23 -34.60
N ILE A 932 -5.57 0.06 -34.66
CA ILE A 932 -4.90 -1.00 -35.42
C ILE A 932 -3.67 -1.46 -34.62
N PRO A 933 -3.30 -2.76 -34.67
CA PRO A 933 -2.09 -3.25 -34.00
C PRO A 933 -0.78 -2.63 -34.56
N PRO A 934 0.37 -2.81 -33.88
CA PRO A 934 1.68 -2.45 -34.41
C PRO A 934 2.01 -3.12 -35.75
N LYS A 935 3.03 -2.60 -36.45
CA LYS A 935 3.52 -3.20 -37.70
C LYS A 935 3.87 -4.68 -37.47
N GLY A 936 3.54 -5.54 -38.44
CA GLY A 936 3.87 -6.96 -38.42
C GLY A 936 2.99 -7.82 -37.51
N VAL A 937 1.96 -7.25 -36.87
CA VAL A 937 1.05 -7.96 -35.97
C VAL A 937 -0.38 -7.84 -36.49
N SER A 938 -1.05 -8.97 -36.64
CA SER A 938 -2.45 -9.03 -37.08
C SER A 938 -3.43 -8.91 -35.92
N CYS A 939 -3.14 -9.49 -34.74
CA CYS A 939 -4.13 -9.75 -33.69
C CYS A 939 -5.32 -10.61 -34.18
N LEU A 940 -5.12 -11.43 -35.21
CA LEU A 940 -6.10 -12.37 -35.75
C LEU A 940 -5.67 -13.81 -35.40
N PRO A 941 -6.59 -14.67 -34.94
CA PRO A 941 -6.30 -16.08 -34.71
C PRO A 941 -5.93 -16.78 -36.02
N PRO A 942 -5.08 -17.82 -36.00
CA PRO A 942 -4.55 -18.45 -37.22
C PRO A 942 -5.65 -18.82 -38.22
N GLU A 943 -6.76 -19.39 -37.74
CA GLU A 943 -7.91 -19.80 -38.54
C GLU A 943 -8.62 -18.65 -39.28
N ILE A 944 -8.54 -17.42 -38.78
CA ILE A 944 -9.06 -16.22 -39.45
C ILE A 944 -7.97 -15.61 -40.32
N ARG A 945 -6.75 -15.52 -39.79
CA ARG A 945 -5.60 -14.89 -40.45
C ARG A 945 -5.27 -15.54 -41.80
N GLU A 946 -5.36 -16.86 -41.88
CA GLU A 946 -5.10 -17.63 -43.12
C GLU A 946 -6.17 -17.41 -44.19
N LYS A 947 -7.40 -17.11 -43.79
CA LYS A 947 -8.54 -16.88 -44.70
C LYS A 947 -8.63 -15.44 -45.23
N ILE A 948 -7.79 -14.52 -44.73
CA ILE A 948 -7.77 -13.14 -45.22
C ILE A 948 -7.02 -13.08 -46.57
N PRO A 949 -7.64 -12.57 -47.65
CA PRO A 949 -6.97 -12.40 -48.95
C PRO A 949 -5.73 -11.51 -48.85
N GLU A 950 -4.73 -11.76 -49.69
CA GLU A 950 -3.41 -11.11 -49.63
C GLU A 950 -3.50 -9.58 -49.69
N GLU A 951 -4.42 -9.08 -50.52
CA GLU A 951 -4.70 -7.65 -50.68
C GLU A 951 -5.24 -6.98 -49.41
N PHE A 952 -5.85 -7.74 -48.49
CA PHE A 952 -6.40 -7.24 -47.23
C PHE A 952 -5.52 -7.50 -46.00
N LYS A 953 -4.32 -8.08 -46.19
CA LYS A 953 -3.37 -8.34 -45.10
C LYS A 953 -2.69 -7.05 -44.61
N TYR A 954 -3.46 -6.25 -43.87
CA TYR A 954 -3.02 -4.96 -43.35
C TYR A 954 -1.74 -5.05 -42.51
N TRP A 955 -1.41 -6.16 -41.87
CA TRP A 955 -0.19 -6.26 -41.05
C TRP A 955 1.11 -6.27 -41.87
N LEU A 956 1.03 -6.48 -43.20
CA LEU A 956 2.17 -6.50 -44.11
C LEU A 956 2.56 -5.11 -44.63
N LYS A 957 1.70 -4.10 -44.48
CA LYS A 957 2.01 -2.74 -44.95
C LYS A 957 2.77 -1.96 -43.88
N GLU A 958 3.70 -1.12 -44.34
CA GLU A 958 4.54 -0.29 -43.48
C GLU A 958 3.73 0.88 -42.87
N ASN A 959 3.02 1.61 -43.73
CA ASN A 959 2.36 2.86 -43.38
C ASN A 959 1.08 2.62 -42.56
N LYS A 960 0.95 3.29 -41.40
CA LYS A 960 -0.23 3.15 -40.52
C LYS A 960 -1.56 3.53 -41.18
N SER A 961 -1.57 4.57 -42.01
CA SER A 961 -2.78 5.05 -42.69
C SER A 961 -3.26 4.04 -43.74
N GLU A 962 -2.33 3.45 -44.49
CA GLU A 962 -2.64 2.36 -45.44
C GLU A 962 -3.16 1.12 -44.72
N ARG A 963 -2.52 0.74 -43.60
CA ARG A 963 -2.99 -0.38 -42.78
C ARG A 963 -4.41 -0.17 -42.29
N LEU A 964 -4.74 1.05 -41.83
CA LEU A 964 -6.09 1.41 -41.39
C LEU A 964 -7.09 1.31 -42.53
N ALA A 965 -6.77 1.88 -43.70
CA ALA A 965 -7.63 1.85 -44.88
C ALA A 965 -7.92 0.40 -45.33
N LEU A 966 -6.88 -0.44 -45.42
CA LEU A 966 -7.03 -1.85 -45.79
C LEU A 966 -7.86 -2.64 -44.78
N ARG A 967 -7.62 -2.43 -43.48
CA ARG A 967 -8.41 -3.08 -42.43
C ARG A 967 -9.86 -2.64 -42.49
N ASP A 968 -10.13 -1.34 -42.63
CA ASP A 968 -11.49 -0.79 -42.67
C ASP A 968 -12.25 -1.32 -43.90
N GLU A 969 -11.60 -1.41 -45.06
CA GLU A 969 -12.18 -2.03 -46.26
C GLU A 969 -12.41 -3.54 -46.07
N LEU A 970 -11.48 -4.27 -45.45
CA LEU A 970 -11.68 -5.68 -45.09
C LEU A 970 -12.94 -5.87 -44.23
N VAL A 971 -13.11 -5.04 -43.19
CA VAL A 971 -14.30 -5.09 -42.31
C VAL A 971 -15.57 -4.79 -43.10
N LYS A 972 -15.53 -3.84 -44.03
CA LYS A 972 -16.66 -3.53 -44.92
C LYS A 972 -17.00 -4.70 -45.84
N GLN A 973 -16.02 -5.40 -46.41
CA GLN A 973 -16.27 -6.54 -47.30
C GLN A 973 -16.80 -7.76 -46.55
N ILE A 974 -16.31 -8.03 -45.34
CA ILE A 974 -16.87 -9.06 -44.45
C ILE A 974 -18.35 -8.76 -44.17
N ARG A 975 -18.69 -7.49 -43.90
CA ARG A 975 -20.08 -7.07 -43.64
C ARG A 975 -21.00 -7.16 -44.84
N GLN A 976 -20.47 -6.88 -46.03
CA GLN A 976 -21.20 -7.04 -47.29
C GLN A 976 -21.38 -8.51 -47.69
N GLY A 977 -20.88 -9.47 -46.89
CA GLY A 977 -20.94 -10.90 -47.18
C GLY A 977 -20.04 -11.34 -48.34
N LYS A 978 -19.18 -10.46 -48.85
CA LYS A 978 -18.23 -10.74 -49.95
C LYS A 978 -17.08 -11.63 -49.49
N ILE A 979 -16.65 -11.47 -48.24
CA ILE A 979 -15.67 -12.33 -47.58
C ILE A 979 -16.39 -13.12 -46.50
N LYS A 980 -16.57 -14.43 -46.72
CA LYS A 980 -17.20 -15.34 -45.75
C LYS A 980 -16.16 -15.94 -44.83
N LEU A 981 -16.26 -15.64 -43.53
CA LEU A 981 -15.44 -16.26 -42.49
C LEU A 981 -16.36 -17.16 -41.66
N GLU A 982 -16.15 -18.48 -41.72
CA GLU A 982 -16.90 -19.48 -40.94
C GLU A 982 -16.80 -19.18 -39.43
N ASN A 983 -17.90 -19.36 -38.69
CA ASN A 983 -18.02 -19.08 -37.25
C ASN A 983 -17.84 -17.61 -36.82
N ILE A 984 -17.82 -16.66 -37.77
CA ILE A 984 -18.00 -15.23 -37.47
C ILE A 984 -19.46 -14.87 -37.69
N SER A 985 -20.27 -15.07 -36.65
CA SER A 985 -21.55 -14.41 -36.56
C SER A 985 -21.27 -12.93 -36.24
N VAL A 986 -21.35 -12.07 -37.26
CA VAL A 986 -21.47 -10.63 -37.03
C VAL A 986 -22.88 -10.38 -36.51
N VAL A 987 -23.11 -10.75 -35.25
CA VAL A 987 -24.34 -10.41 -34.54
C VAL A 987 -24.09 -9.11 -33.81
N GLU A 988 -25.00 -8.17 -34.07
CA GLU A 988 -25.13 -6.85 -33.46
C GLU A 988 -25.04 -6.96 -31.93
N LEU A 989 -24.43 -5.97 -31.29
CA LEU A 989 -24.45 -5.90 -29.83
C LEU A 989 -25.92 -5.82 -29.40
N ALA A 990 -26.30 -6.71 -28.47
CA ALA A 990 -27.66 -6.91 -27.99
C ALA A 990 -28.44 -5.60 -27.81
N ASP A 991 -29.60 -5.58 -28.48
CA ASP A 991 -30.65 -4.58 -28.48
C ASP A 991 -30.13 -3.13 -28.56
N GLU A 992 -29.94 -2.65 -29.79
CA GLU A 992 -29.73 -1.24 -30.11
C GLU A 992 -31.06 -0.63 -30.56
N PRO A 993 -31.37 0.61 -30.13
CA PRO A 993 -32.48 1.36 -30.70
C PRO A 993 -32.37 1.43 -32.23
N PRO A 994 -33.51 1.46 -32.94
CA PRO A 994 -33.50 1.46 -34.39
C PRO A 994 -32.84 2.74 -34.89
N LYS A 995 -32.04 2.65 -35.96
CA LYS A 995 -31.48 3.85 -36.57
C LYS A 995 -32.60 4.70 -37.17
N ILE A 996 -32.85 5.88 -36.60
CA ILE A 996 -33.85 6.85 -37.07
C ILE A 996 -33.09 8.14 -37.40
N GLU A 997 -33.08 8.52 -38.68
CA GLU A 997 -32.40 9.73 -39.17
C GLU A 997 -33.38 10.86 -39.53
N ARG A 998 -34.69 10.57 -39.52
CA ARG A 998 -35.75 11.52 -39.81
C ARG A 998 -36.79 11.46 -38.70
N PRO A 999 -37.36 12.61 -38.27
CA PRO A 999 -38.32 12.63 -37.20
C PRO A 999 -39.54 11.74 -37.48
N ILE A 1000 -39.90 10.87 -36.55
CA ILE A 1000 -41.11 10.03 -36.60
C ILE A 1000 -42.02 10.32 -35.41
N LYS A 1001 -43.33 10.16 -35.60
CA LYS A 1001 -44.33 10.20 -34.52
C LYS A 1001 -44.76 8.78 -34.17
N ALA A 1002 -44.84 8.49 -32.88
CA ALA A 1002 -45.18 7.19 -32.34
C ALA A 1002 -46.05 7.33 -31.09
N LYS A 1003 -46.70 6.25 -30.68
CA LYS A 1003 -47.44 6.18 -29.41
C LYS A 1003 -46.62 5.43 -28.38
N GLY A 1004 -46.72 5.80 -27.12
CA GLY A 1004 -46.05 5.10 -26.03
C GLY A 1004 -46.85 5.05 -24.74
N VAL A 1005 -46.42 4.17 -23.86
CA VAL A 1005 -46.94 4.05 -22.50
C VAL A 1005 -45.79 4.01 -21.51
N LEU A 1006 -46.02 4.58 -20.33
CA LEU A 1006 -45.17 4.44 -19.16
C LEU A 1006 -45.94 3.60 -18.14
N GLN A 1007 -45.33 2.51 -17.69
CA GLN A 1007 -45.93 1.56 -16.75
C GLN A 1007 -45.04 1.42 -15.51
N HIS A 1008 -45.65 1.24 -14.34
CA HIS A 1008 -44.98 0.92 -13.09
C HIS A 1008 -45.17 -0.57 -12.78
N HIS A 1009 -44.11 -1.29 -12.42
CA HIS A 1009 -44.08 -2.73 -12.25
C HIS A 1009 -43.32 -3.11 -10.97
N TRP A 1010 -43.98 -3.79 -10.03
CA TRP A 1010 -43.42 -4.10 -8.71
C TRP A 1010 -43.77 -5.50 -8.21
N TRP A 1011 -43.01 -5.99 -7.24
CA TRP A 1011 -43.19 -7.29 -6.58
C TRP A 1011 -43.49 -7.14 -5.10
N GLU A 1012 -44.49 -7.87 -4.59
CA GLU A 1012 -44.93 -7.80 -3.19
C GLU A 1012 -44.97 -9.21 -2.58
N ALA A 1013 -44.33 -9.45 -1.44
CA ALA A 1013 -44.29 -10.77 -0.80
C ALA A 1013 -45.33 -10.88 0.34
N GLU A 1014 -46.16 -11.93 0.35
CA GLU A 1014 -47.19 -12.16 1.40
C GLU A 1014 -46.64 -12.63 2.76
N VAL A 1015 -45.35 -12.93 2.89
CA VAL A 1015 -44.75 -13.36 4.16
C VAL A 1015 -43.50 -12.55 4.46
N LYS A 1016 -43.54 -11.71 5.51
CA LYS A 1016 -42.37 -10.98 6.03
C LYS A 1016 -41.26 -11.98 6.41
N PRO A 1017 -40.13 -12.03 5.68
CA PRO A 1017 -38.96 -12.77 6.14
C PRO A 1017 -38.29 -11.97 7.27
N VAL A 1018 -37.63 -12.67 8.18
CA VAL A 1018 -36.93 -12.15 9.38
C VAL A 1018 -35.67 -11.31 9.03
N ARG A 1019 -35.53 -10.87 7.78
CA ARG A 1019 -34.55 -9.88 7.33
C ARG A 1019 -35.20 -9.00 6.26
N VAL A 1020 -35.21 -7.69 6.51
CA VAL A 1020 -35.74 -6.67 5.59
C VAL A 1020 -34.83 -6.63 4.35
N GLY A 1021 -35.37 -7.06 3.21
CA GLY A 1021 -34.87 -6.72 1.87
C GLY A 1021 -35.97 -5.93 1.16
N PRO A 1022 -35.65 -4.95 0.30
CA PRO A 1022 -36.65 -4.11 -0.34
C PRO A 1022 -37.54 -4.93 -1.28
N SER A 1023 -38.82 -4.53 -1.37
CA SER A 1023 -39.67 -4.85 -2.52
C SER A 1023 -38.97 -4.33 -3.78
N GLU A 1024 -38.85 -5.15 -4.83
CA GLU A 1024 -38.24 -4.75 -6.10
C GLU A 1024 -39.31 -4.03 -6.94
N GLU A 1025 -38.99 -2.88 -7.55
CA GLU A 1025 -39.89 -2.12 -8.45
C GLU A 1025 -39.09 -1.49 -9.61
N HIS A 1026 -39.75 -1.25 -10.74
CA HIS A 1026 -39.19 -0.52 -11.89
C HIS A 1026 -40.29 0.08 -12.79
N TRP A 1027 -39.88 0.94 -13.74
CA TRP A 1027 -40.77 1.54 -14.73
C TRP A 1027 -40.47 1.06 -16.14
N ASP A 1028 -41.49 0.65 -16.87
CA ASP A 1028 -41.37 0.24 -18.26
C ASP A 1028 -41.86 1.35 -19.20
N LEU A 1029 -40.95 1.90 -20.00
CA LEU A 1029 -41.25 2.84 -21.08
C LEU A 1029 -41.30 2.08 -22.41
N ARG A 1030 -42.49 1.92 -22.98
CA ARG A 1030 -42.73 1.19 -24.24
C ARG A 1030 -43.20 2.13 -25.35
N ILE A 1031 -42.59 2.05 -26.53
CA ILE A 1031 -42.89 2.93 -27.68
C ILE A 1031 -43.13 2.10 -28.95
N ASP A 1032 -44.29 2.29 -29.58
CA ASP A 1032 -44.66 1.70 -30.87
C ASP A 1032 -44.16 2.58 -32.02
N TRP A 1033 -42.86 2.52 -32.25
CA TRP A 1033 -42.15 3.32 -33.26
C TRP A 1033 -42.41 2.87 -34.70
N ASN A 1034 -42.81 1.62 -34.91
CA ASN A 1034 -43.12 1.06 -36.22
C ASN A 1034 -44.09 -0.11 -36.10
N PRO A 1035 -45.26 -0.07 -36.77
CA PRO A 1035 -46.33 -1.07 -36.62
C PRO A 1035 -45.94 -2.50 -37.03
N ASN A 1036 -44.88 -2.67 -37.82
CA ASN A 1036 -44.41 -3.97 -38.31
C ASN A 1036 -43.15 -4.49 -37.59
N LYS A 1037 -42.69 -3.80 -36.54
CA LYS A 1037 -41.48 -4.17 -35.77
C LYS A 1037 -41.79 -4.33 -34.28
N PRO A 1038 -40.92 -4.98 -33.49
CA PRO A 1038 -41.05 -5.00 -32.03
C PRO A 1038 -41.05 -3.58 -31.44
N LEU A 1039 -41.75 -3.41 -30.31
CA LEU A 1039 -41.76 -2.15 -29.57
C LEU A 1039 -40.37 -1.84 -29.01
N MET A 1040 -40.00 -0.57 -28.99
CA MET A 1040 -38.87 -0.10 -28.19
C MET A 1040 -39.26 -0.19 -26.71
N HIS A 1041 -38.42 -0.81 -25.88
CA HIS A 1041 -38.71 -0.95 -24.46
C HIS A 1041 -37.50 -0.55 -23.62
N PHE A 1042 -37.61 0.58 -22.92
CA PHE A 1042 -36.67 0.98 -21.89
C PHE A 1042 -37.20 0.58 -20.51
N ILE A 1043 -36.44 -0.23 -19.77
CA ILE A 1043 -36.69 -0.52 -18.36
C ILE A 1043 -35.90 0.50 -17.56
N LEU A 1044 -36.62 1.34 -16.82
CA LEU A 1044 -36.12 2.48 -16.07
C LEU A 1044 -36.03 2.12 -14.58
N THR A 1045 -34.99 2.59 -13.91
CA THR A 1045 -34.79 2.33 -12.47
C THR A 1045 -35.63 3.23 -11.56
N ASP A 1046 -36.23 4.29 -12.10
CA ASP A 1046 -37.00 5.30 -11.37
C ASP A 1046 -38.13 5.87 -12.25
N ASP A 1047 -39.06 6.64 -11.67
CA ASP A 1047 -40.17 7.27 -12.39
C ASP A 1047 -39.69 8.53 -13.15
N PRO A 1048 -39.71 8.54 -14.50
CA PRO A 1048 -39.29 9.70 -15.29
C PRO A 1048 -40.30 10.87 -15.26
N THR A 1049 -41.45 10.71 -14.60
CA THR A 1049 -42.42 11.81 -14.41
C THR A 1049 -42.08 12.70 -13.22
N THR A 1050 -41.26 12.21 -12.28
CA THR A 1050 -40.85 12.92 -11.07
C THR A 1050 -39.37 13.27 -11.05
N THR A 1051 -38.58 12.68 -11.96
CA THR A 1051 -37.12 12.86 -12.04
C THR A 1051 -36.69 13.30 -13.44
N ASP A 1052 -35.60 14.07 -13.52
CA ASP A 1052 -35.07 14.58 -14.79
C ASP A 1052 -33.97 13.70 -15.39
N VAL A 1053 -33.45 12.74 -14.65
CA VAL A 1053 -32.42 11.78 -15.10
C VAL A 1053 -32.73 10.41 -14.52
N VAL A 1054 -32.87 9.40 -15.37
CA VAL A 1054 -33.17 8.02 -14.98
C VAL A 1054 -32.25 7.05 -15.69
N ALA A 1055 -31.67 6.09 -14.95
CA ALA A 1055 -30.92 5.00 -15.54
C ALA A 1055 -31.88 4.00 -16.19
N ALA A 1056 -31.52 3.50 -17.37
CA ALA A 1056 -32.37 2.68 -18.21
C ALA A 1056 -31.61 1.51 -18.84
N THR A 1057 -32.30 0.44 -19.17
CA THR A 1057 -31.80 -0.63 -20.04
C THR A 1057 -32.75 -0.81 -21.20
N PHE A 1058 -32.24 -1.02 -22.42
CA PHE A 1058 -33.07 -1.14 -23.62
C PHE A 1058 -33.23 -2.60 -24.04
N LYS A 1059 -34.45 -3.02 -24.36
CA LYS A 1059 -34.70 -4.30 -25.01
C LYS A 1059 -35.80 -4.18 -26.04
N TRP A 1060 -35.93 -5.18 -26.90
CA TRP A 1060 -37.09 -5.29 -27.78
C TRP A 1060 -38.26 -5.96 -27.05
N CYS A 1061 -39.46 -5.40 -27.15
CA CYS A 1061 -40.70 -6.05 -26.71
C CYS A 1061 -41.49 -6.53 -27.94
N PRO A 1062 -41.54 -7.85 -28.22
CA PRO A 1062 -42.17 -8.37 -29.44
C PRO A 1062 -43.70 -8.30 -29.43
N GLU A 1063 -44.31 -8.25 -28.24
CA GLU A 1063 -45.75 -8.34 -28.05
C GLU A 1063 -46.37 -6.96 -27.74
N ARG A 1064 -47.22 -6.48 -28.65
CA ARG A 1064 -47.90 -5.17 -28.49
C ARG A 1064 -48.91 -5.11 -27.36
N GLU A 1065 -49.47 -6.25 -26.97
CA GLU A 1065 -50.47 -6.34 -25.89
C GLU A 1065 -49.92 -5.84 -24.55
N TRP A 1066 -48.59 -5.82 -24.36
CA TRP A 1066 -47.96 -5.21 -23.18
C TRP A 1066 -48.30 -3.73 -23.00
N MET A 1067 -48.60 -3.00 -24.06
CA MET A 1067 -49.03 -1.59 -23.95
C MET A 1067 -50.45 -1.41 -23.39
N LYS A 1068 -51.22 -2.51 -23.30
CA LYS A 1068 -52.58 -2.51 -22.72
C LYS A 1068 -52.62 -3.06 -21.30
N LYS A 1069 -51.56 -3.72 -20.83
CA LYS A 1069 -51.49 -4.26 -19.46
C LYS A 1069 -51.43 -3.14 -18.42
N GLY A 1070 -52.11 -3.31 -17.30
CA GLY A 1070 -52.07 -2.33 -16.21
C GLY A 1070 -52.99 -1.11 -16.38
N GLU A 1071 -54.04 -1.14 -17.22
CA GLU A 1071 -55.03 -0.03 -17.24
C GLU A 1071 -55.64 0.27 -15.87
N LYS A 1072 -55.69 -0.77 -15.03
CA LYS A 1072 -55.77 -0.72 -13.56
C LYS A 1072 -54.67 -1.65 -13.03
N ILE A 1073 -54.34 -1.57 -11.74
CA ILE A 1073 -53.37 -2.49 -11.09
C ILE A 1073 -53.72 -3.94 -11.49
N GLU A 1074 -52.84 -4.55 -12.28
CA GLU A 1074 -53.02 -5.88 -12.85
C GLU A 1074 -52.03 -6.84 -12.19
N TYR A 1075 -52.55 -7.94 -11.64
CA TYR A 1075 -51.75 -9.00 -11.04
C TYR A 1075 -51.11 -9.88 -12.11
N LEU A 1076 -49.81 -10.15 -11.97
CA LEU A 1076 -49.02 -11.03 -12.82
C LEU A 1076 -48.60 -12.28 -12.02
N PRO A 1077 -49.13 -13.48 -12.34
CA PRO A 1077 -48.83 -14.69 -11.59
C PRO A 1077 -47.34 -15.10 -11.66
N PRO A 1078 -46.76 -15.70 -10.61
CA PRO A 1078 -45.39 -16.21 -10.62
C PRO A 1078 -45.11 -17.19 -11.79
N GLY A 1079 -43.94 -17.07 -12.40
CA GLY A 1079 -43.50 -17.90 -13.53
C GLY A 1079 -44.11 -17.52 -14.88
N THR A 1080 -44.87 -16.41 -14.96
CA THR A 1080 -45.46 -15.91 -16.20
C THR A 1080 -44.63 -14.77 -16.83
N PRO A 1081 -44.80 -14.45 -18.13
CA PRO A 1081 -44.18 -13.28 -18.73
C PRO A 1081 -44.49 -12.01 -17.94
N GLY A 1082 -43.44 -11.32 -17.47
CA GLY A 1082 -43.55 -10.17 -16.55
C GLY A 1082 -43.24 -10.51 -15.10
N ASN A 1083 -43.55 -11.73 -14.62
CA ASN A 1083 -43.20 -12.15 -13.27
C ASN A 1083 -42.32 -13.42 -13.28
N PRO A 1084 -40.99 -13.27 -13.34
CA PRO A 1084 -40.07 -14.40 -13.40
C PRO A 1084 -39.88 -15.10 -12.04
N THR A 1085 -40.48 -14.59 -10.96
CA THR A 1085 -40.32 -15.17 -9.64
C THR A 1085 -41.10 -16.47 -9.53
N ARG A 1086 -40.70 -17.36 -8.61
CA ARG A 1086 -41.37 -18.65 -8.39
C ARG A 1086 -42.58 -18.55 -7.46
N ALA A 1087 -42.64 -17.53 -6.62
CA ALA A 1087 -43.61 -17.44 -5.54
C ALA A 1087 -44.00 -16.00 -5.15
N THR A 1088 -43.38 -14.96 -5.69
CA THR A 1088 -43.66 -13.58 -5.28
C THR A 1088 -44.71 -12.96 -6.21
N PRO A 1089 -45.87 -12.52 -5.71
CA PRO A 1089 -46.80 -11.68 -6.45
C PRO A 1089 -46.10 -10.52 -7.16
N ALA A 1090 -46.51 -10.22 -8.39
CA ALA A 1090 -46.08 -9.02 -9.10
C ALA A 1090 -47.30 -8.30 -9.65
N TYR A 1091 -47.18 -6.99 -9.81
CA TYR A 1091 -48.25 -6.12 -10.27
C TYR A 1091 -47.72 -5.11 -11.27
N ILE A 1092 -48.57 -4.71 -12.22
CA ILE A 1092 -48.24 -3.68 -13.21
C ILE A 1092 -49.41 -2.69 -13.35
N GLU A 1093 -49.09 -1.41 -13.49
CA GLU A 1093 -50.07 -0.34 -13.77
C GLU A 1093 -49.55 0.65 -14.82
N ILE A 1094 -50.45 1.28 -15.58
CA ILE A 1094 -50.13 2.34 -16.54
C ILE A 1094 -50.16 3.68 -15.81
N ILE A 1095 -49.00 4.35 -15.80
CA ILE A 1095 -48.81 5.67 -15.21
C ILE A 1095 -49.23 6.77 -16.19
N ASP A 1096 -48.89 6.62 -17.47
CA ASP A 1096 -49.24 7.59 -18.52
C ASP A 1096 -49.31 6.94 -19.92
N LYS A 1097 -50.15 7.52 -20.79
CA LYS A 1097 -50.24 7.20 -22.22
C LYS A 1097 -49.94 8.48 -22.99
N PHE A 1098 -49.06 8.43 -23.99
CA PHE A 1098 -48.56 9.63 -24.64
C PHE A 1098 -48.27 9.43 -26.13
N ASP A 1099 -48.28 10.54 -26.88
CA ASP A 1099 -47.64 10.61 -28.19
C ASP A 1099 -46.17 11.02 -28.01
N VAL A 1100 -45.26 10.48 -28.83
CA VAL A 1100 -43.83 10.78 -28.79
C VAL A 1100 -43.32 11.09 -30.19
N THR A 1101 -42.53 12.16 -30.31
CA THR A 1101 -41.79 12.48 -31.53
C THR A 1101 -40.34 12.08 -31.35
N ILE A 1102 -39.83 11.10 -32.11
CA ILE A 1102 -38.43 10.68 -32.08
C ILE A 1102 -37.70 11.38 -33.22
N TYR A 1103 -36.78 12.29 -32.90
CA TYR A 1103 -36.03 13.06 -33.90
C TYR A 1103 -34.87 12.28 -34.49
N GLU A 1104 -34.13 11.60 -33.62
CA GLU A 1104 -32.93 10.84 -33.96
C GLU A 1104 -32.82 9.64 -33.04
N SER A 1105 -32.39 8.50 -33.57
CA SER A 1105 -32.10 7.30 -32.79
C SER A 1105 -30.94 6.54 -33.40
N SER A 1106 -30.05 6.02 -32.56
CA SER A 1106 -28.82 5.30 -32.89
C SER A 1106 -28.45 4.31 -31.77
N ASP A 1107 -27.33 3.61 -31.94
CA ASP A 1107 -26.79 2.64 -30.99
C ASP A 1107 -26.29 3.26 -29.67
N VAL A 1108 -26.10 4.58 -29.65
CA VAL A 1108 -25.58 5.33 -28.48
C VAL A 1108 -26.43 6.51 -28.04
N PHE A 1109 -27.47 6.86 -28.80
CA PHE A 1109 -28.21 8.10 -28.59
C PHE A 1109 -29.63 8.00 -29.13
N VAL A 1110 -30.62 8.45 -28.37
CA VAL A 1110 -32.01 8.64 -28.81
C VAL A 1110 -32.50 10.02 -28.36
N LYS A 1111 -33.12 10.77 -29.25
CA LYS A 1111 -33.67 12.11 -28.98
C LYS A 1111 -35.17 12.13 -29.23
N MET A 1112 -35.94 12.51 -28.23
CA MET A 1112 -37.40 12.34 -28.22
C MET A 1112 -38.12 13.48 -27.49
N ASP A 1113 -39.29 13.87 -28.00
CA ASP A 1113 -40.25 14.74 -27.30
C ASP A 1113 -41.46 13.92 -26.88
N PHE A 1114 -41.76 13.91 -25.58
CA PHE A 1114 -42.96 13.28 -25.05
C PHE A 1114 -44.10 14.31 -24.92
N HIS A 1115 -45.31 13.89 -25.31
CA HIS A 1115 -46.54 14.68 -25.26
C HIS A 1115 -47.62 13.94 -24.45
N GLY A 1116 -47.30 13.56 -23.21
CA GLY A 1116 -48.21 12.92 -22.27
C GLY A 1116 -48.85 13.88 -21.27
N LYS A 1117 -49.74 13.36 -20.42
CA LYS A 1117 -50.32 14.13 -19.31
C LYS A 1117 -49.31 14.30 -18.17
N LYS A 1118 -48.53 13.26 -17.86
CA LYS A 1118 -47.48 13.24 -16.84
C LYS A 1118 -46.09 13.33 -17.46
N LEU A 1119 -45.76 12.44 -18.40
CA LEU A 1119 -44.48 12.44 -19.10
C LEU A 1119 -44.54 13.39 -20.31
N LYS A 1120 -43.92 14.56 -20.17
CA LYS A 1120 -43.88 15.61 -21.21
C LYS A 1120 -42.47 16.17 -21.39
N GLY A 1121 -42.23 16.91 -22.47
CA GLY A 1121 -41.00 17.69 -22.67
C GLY A 1121 -39.95 16.99 -23.53
N HIS A 1122 -38.77 17.62 -23.64
CA HIS A 1122 -37.66 17.16 -24.45
C HIS A 1122 -36.73 16.24 -23.67
N TRP A 1123 -36.38 15.09 -24.25
CA TRP A 1123 -35.60 14.05 -23.60
C TRP A 1123 -34.56 13.45 -24.55
N VAL A 1124 -33.43 13.06 -23.96
CA VAL A 1124 -32.38 12.30 -24.62
C VAL A 1124 -32.07 11.04 -23.83
N ALA A 1125 -31.94 9.91 -24.51
CA ALA A 1125 -31.37 8.70 -23.96
C ALA A 1125 -29.93 8.56 -24.46
N ILE A 1126 -28.95 8.61 -23.57
CA ILE A 1126 -27.53 8.56 -23.91
C ILE A 1126 -26.91 7.27 -23.38
N ARG A 1127 -26.23 6.53 -24.24
CA ARG A 1127 -25.46 5.35 -23.87
C ARG A 1127 -24.00 5.74 -23.69
N THR A 1128 -23.58 5.94 -22.44
CA THR A 1128 -22.21 6.36 -22.10
C THR A 1128 -21.15 5.32 -22.49
N ASP A 1129 -21.54 4.04 -22.61
CA ASP A 1129 -20.72 2.98 -23.16
C ASP A 1129 -21.52 2.00 -24.05
N PRO A 1130 -21.30 1.98 -25.38
CA PRO A 1130 -22.02 1.11 -26.33
C PRO A 1130 -21.86 -0.41 -26.09
N ARG A 1131 -21.07 -0.81 -25.09
CA ARG A 1131 -20.82 -2.22 -24.73
C ARG A 1131 -21.70 -2.74 -23.60
N ILE A 1132 -22.39 -1.85 -22.89
CA ILE A 1132 -23.26 -2.17 -21.78
C ILE A 1132 -24.64 -1.63 -22.13
N ASN A 1133 -25.69 -2.42 -21.89
CA ASN A 1133 -27.05 -1.99 -22.13
C ASN A 1133 -27.54 -1.12 -20.98
N ILE A 1134 -26.84 -0.01 -20.74
CA ILE A 1134 -27.17 0.99 -19.73
C ILE A 1134 -27.23 2.34 -20.46
N TRP A 1135 -28.39 2.95 -20.37
CA TRP A 1135 -28.77 4.22 -20.96
C TRP A 1135 -29.05 5.20 -19.81
N GLU A 1136 -28.77 6.46 -20.03
CA GLU A 1136 -29.20 7.55 -19.17
C GLU A 1136 -30.28 8.31 -19.92
N LEU A 1137 -31.53 8.23 -19.45
CA LEU A 1137 -32.65 8.98 -19.98
C LEU A 1137 -32.72 10.32 -19.22
N ARG A 1138 -32.41 11.42 -19.89
CA ARG A 1138 -32.33 12.76 -19.31
C ARG A 1138 -33.27 13.74 -20.01
N ARG A 1139 -33.97 14.57 -19.23
CA ARG A 1139 -34.73 15.73 -19.71
C ARG A 1139 -33.78 16.87 -20.08
N GLU A 1140 -33.98 17.48 -21.24
CA GLU A 1140 -33.21 18.65 -21.68
C GLU A 1140 -34.13 19.86 -21.89
N GLU A 1141 -33.59 21.07 -21.74
CA GLU A 1141 -34.30 22.29 -22.14
C GLU A 1141 -34.42 22.31 -23.67
N ALA A 1142 -35.63 22.56 -24.18
CA ALA A 1142 -35.86 22.66 -25.61
C ALA A 1142 -35.01 23.82 -26.18
N ALA A 1143 -34.09 23.51 -27.10
CA ALA A 1143 -33.29 24.54 -27.75
C ALA A 1143 -34.22 25.59 -28.41
N PRO A 1144 -33.89 26.90 -28.31
CA PRO A 1144 -34.74 27.94 -28.89
C PRO A 1144 -34.90 27.71 -30.39
N GLN A 1145 -36.15 27.78 -30.88
CA GLN A 1145 -36.44 27.58 -32.30
C GLN A 1145 -35.67 28.60 -33.14
N VAL A 1146 -34.69 28.14 -33.90
CA VAL A 1146 -34.09 28.92 -34.98
C VAL A 1146 -35.16 29.07 -36.06
N LYS A 1147 -35.79 30.25 -36.14
CA LYS A 1147 -36.64 30.62 -37.27
C LYS A 1147 -35.80 30.49 -38.55
N LYS A 1148 -36.12 29.50 -39.39
CA LYS A 1148 -35.55 29.38 -40.73
C LYS A 1148 -35.97 30.60 -41.56
N LYS A 1149 -34.98 31.25 -42.19
CA LYS A 1149 -35.18 32.00 -43.43
C LYS A 1149 -35.28 31.02 -44.59
#